data_AF-A0A8H5N9W1-F1
#
_entry.id   AF-A0A8H5N9W1-F1
#
_cell.length_a   1.000
_cell.length_b   1.000
_cell.length_c   1.000
_cell.angle_alpha   90.00
_cell.angle_beta   90.00
_cell.angle_gamma   90.00
#
_symmetry.space_group_name_H-M   'P 1'
#
loop_
_entity.id
_entity.type
_entity.pdbx_description
1 polymer ?
#
loop_
_entity_poly.entity_id
_entity_poly.type
_entity_poly.pdbx_seq_one_letter_code
_entity_poly.pdbx_strand_id
1 'polypeptide(L)'
;MSVYNVKGKNAIVTGAGSGICLAFAQHLLENGCSVVIADLKLRPEAEDLVNKWATTEGDKPTVHFHKTDVSDWAQLSSLWDAALEKLGQIDIVCNGAGIYEPPSSTFWNPPGISSQSEDKADGSPGVYKTFAVNALGPIRLAQIAMDYWLQNRNVQGNLLWVASCGGYLHSLQTPLYFASKAAIVSFVKSLSTVHKRFGIRNAAVCPGAVHTPIFHPEYCRDRMPPETLGLTAEQCANVMFQVLTEEKYGDGNIVETMLIGNRESNSVNVREVPMEALYPTVVAEGSHDGLYEGEEKLAKQLAEKGMRELSFLGATGAQSLAPALPFSTGFNSSFSLSPAQIKEANLSETVASSVNTVVNFHQSSLANGGPKQDDFYNLPDRPANLRPGQVLKVQEVTNPAPFSIAPGSSLSRILYTTRNFNGTIIPASAYILWPFLPRQFNSNSDGKAPAVLWAHGTSGFFIDSAPSAHRGLYYENVVPLAFAQEGYAVVAPDYAGLGVDKSWGRTDIPHQYFVTPAGAQDTLFAMEAALEAFRNRLSGKFAIVGHSQGGGIAWGAAKALAKGKDTSGSTAFVELLKDYVGTISIAPVTKPLSTPRLFSSYSASIALSSIFHDFKPSQWLTPLGVARQRLMKQIGGSVAAGQQLFFTEPQSALEKPNWYNSSYHAATFDKLGAVGDKPFAGPLLVIQGSEDFFIAASTTNETVTRTANSYPHNSLSYVYVDKFGHTPIISGVRSLWMAWLEDRFQGKKQKKGLGRTYVNGWLGDDKHFLGSNGYLQWSGAPEYTYQNPGAV
;
A
#
# COMPACT_ATOMS: atom_id res chain seq x y z
N MET A 1 13.90 39.44 -5.58
CA MET A 1 14.01 38.19 -4.79
C MET A 1 15.05 37.36 -5.53
N SER A 2 16.16 36.99 -4.88
CA SER A 2 17.47 36.86 -5.54
C SER A 2 17.89 35.42 -5.85
N VAL A 3 18.20 35.16 -7.13
CA VAL A 3 19.00 34.02 -7.62
C VAL A 3 20.34 33.93 -6.85
N TYR A 4 20.81 32.73 -6.52
CA TYR A 4 22.13 32.56 -5.91
C TYR A 4 23.20 32.91 -6.95
N ASN A 5 23.86 34.05 -6.79
CA ASN A 5 24.84 34.56 -7.74
C ASN A 5 26.23 33.98 -7.48
N VAL A 6 26.79 33.31 -8.49
CA VAL A 6 28.13 32.69 -8.42
C VAL A 6 29.28 33.63 -8.80
N LYS A 7 28.99 34.81 -9.37
CA LYS A 7 30.03 35.75 -9.78
C LYS A 7 30.79 36.28 -8.56
N GLY A 8 32.12 36.17 -8.59
CA GLY A 8 33.03 36.54 -7.51
C GLY A 8 33.00 35.56 -6.32
N LYS A 9 32.40 34.38 -6.48
CA LYS A 9 32.36 33.32 -5.47
C LYS A 9 33.51 32.34 -5.68
N ASN A 10 33.79 31.57 -4.63
CA ASN A 10 34.88 30.60 -4.62
C ASN A 10 34.34 29.19 -4.34
N ALA A 11 34.72 28.23 -5.17
CA ALA A 11 34.22 26.86 -5.10
C ALA A 11 35.33 25.81 -4.92
N ILE A 12 35.06 24.79 -4.12
CA ILE A 12 35.81 23.52 -4.14
C ILE A 12 34.98 22.50 -4.91
N VAL A 13 35.55 21.89 -5.95
CA VAL A 13 34.87 20.85 -6.74
C VAL A 13 35.72 19.59 -6.72
N THR A 14 35.20 18.56 -6.04
CA THR A 14 35.84 17.24 -5.98
C THR A 14 35.47 16.40 -7.20
N GLY A 15 36.40 15.57 -7.70
CA GLY A 15 36.20 14.75 -8.91
C GLY A 15 36.28 15.53 -10.22
N ALA A 16 36.72 16.80 -10.17
CA ALA A 16 36.79 17.69 -11.32
C ALA A 16 38.05 17.52 -12.19
N GLY A 17 38.84 16.46 -11.97
CA GLY A 17 39.89 16.08 -12.90
C GLY A 17 39.36 15.51 -14.22
N SER A 18 38.05 15.24 -14.31
CA SER A 18 37.38 14.78 -15.53
C SER A 18 35.84 14.85 -15.46
N GLY A 19 35.15 14.52 -16.56
CA GLY A 19 33.72 14.19 -16.58
C GLY A 19 32.78 15.33 -16.16
N ILE A 20 31.69 14.97 -15.45
CA ILE A 20 30.62 15.90 -15.04
C ILE A 20 31.18 17.08 -14.23
N CYS A 21 32.07 16.79 -13.27
CA CYS A 21 32.56 17.81 -12.34
C CYS A 21 33.57 18.75 -12.99
N LEU A 22 34.31 18.30 -14.01
CA LEU A 22 35.13 19.18 -14.84
C LEU A 22 34.26 20.15 -15.66
N ALA A 23 33.21 19.64 -16.31
CA ALA A 23 32.27 20.49 -17.05
C ALA A 23 31.57 21.50 -16.13
N PHE A 24 31.23 21.09 -14.90
CA PHE A 24 30.68 21.99 -13.89
C PHE A 24 31.68 23.05 -13.41
N ALA A 25 32.94 22.68 -13.19
CA ALA A 25 34.01 23.63 -12.86
C ALA A 25 34.20 24.67 -13.97
N GLN A 26 34.14 24.24 -15.23
CA GLN A 26 34.17 25.15 -16.38
C GLN A 26 32.99 26.12 -16.37
N HIS A 27 31.76 25.64 -16.15
CA HIS A 27 30.58 26.52 -16.05
C HIS A 27 30.70 27.54 -14.91
N LEU A 28 31.26 27.16 -13.76
CA LEU A 28 31.53 28.09 -12.66
C LEU A 28 32.51 29.20 -13.08
N LEU A 29 33.65 28.83 -13.70
CA LEU A 29 34.64 29.79 -14.20
C LEU A 29 34.05 30.76 -15.22
N GLU A 30 33.30 30.24 -16.20
CA GLU A 30 32.64 31.04 -17.24
C GLU A 30 31.61 32.02 -16.66
N ASN A 31 31.04 31.71 -15.49
CA ASN A 31 30.08 32.56 -14.78
C ASN A 31 30.73 33.41 -13.67
N GLY A 32 32.06 33.49 -13.63
CA GLY A 32 32.76 34.42 -12.75
C GLY A 32 33.16 33.83 -11.39
N CYS A 33 33.12 32.51 -11.19
CA CYS A 33 33.48 31.84 -9.94
C CYS A 33 34.88 31.22 -10.02
N SER A 34 35.74 31.46 -9.03
CA SER A 34 37.05 30.80 -8.94
C SER A 34 36.90 29.39 -8.36
N VAL A 35 37.71 28.45 -8.83
CA VAL A 35 37.53 27.02 -8.52
C VAL A 35 38.83 26.36 -8.06
N VAL A 36 38.78 25.61 -6.96
CA VAL A 36 39.78 24.58 -6.65
C VAL A 36 39.28 23.23 -7.13
N ILE A 37 39.99 22.65 -8.10
CA ILE A 37 39.78 21.28 -8.57
C ILE A 37 40.51 20.34 -7.61
N ALA A 38 39.75 19.43 -7.00
CA ALA A 38 40.27 18.40 -6.12
C ALA A 38 40.07 17.01 -6.75
N ASP A 39 41.16 16.35 -7.11
CA ASP A 39 41.13 15.01 -7.69
C ASP A 39 42.49 14.31 -7.51
N LEU A 40 42.56 13.01 -7.81
CA LEU A 40 43.81 12.24 -7.75
C LEU A 40 44.81 12.68 -8.83
N LYS A 41 44.30 13.11 -9.99
CA LYS A 41 45.07 13.59 -11.15
C LYS A 41 44.16 14.38 -12.10
N LEU A 42 44.78 15.17 -12.97
CA LEU A 42 44.10 15.79 -14.10
C LEU A 42 44.17 14.87 -15.32
N ARG A 43 43.12 14.85 -16.13
CA ARG A 43 43.17 14.35 -17.52
C ARG A 43 43.52 15.51 -18.47
N PRO A 44 43.95 15.25 -19.72
CA PRO A 44 44.34 16.30 -20.66
C PRO A 44 43.32 17.44 -20.77
N GLU A 45 42.03 17.12 -20.82
CA GLU A 45 40.96 18.12 -20.87
C GLU A 45 40.89 19.04 -19.63
N ALA A 46 41.27 18.52 -18.46
CA ALA A 46 41.33 19.30 -17.22
C ALA A 46 42.64 20.09 -17.10
N GLU A 47 43.75 19.55 -17.61
CA GLU A 47 45.02 20.29 -17.76
C GLU A 47 44.83 21.50 -18.68
N ASP A 48 44.12 21.32 -19.79
CA ASP A 48 43.78 22.41 -20.72
C ASP A 48 42.93 23.49 -20.05
N LEU A 49 41.93 23.11 -19.25
CA LEU A 49 41.14 24.07 -18.48
C LEU A 49 42.01 24.81 -17.47
N VAL A 50 42.88 24.11 -16.73
CA VAL A 50 43.79 24.75 -15.77
C VAL A 50 44.73 25.72 -16.46
N ASN A 51 45.34 25.33 -17.58
CA ASN A 51 46.25 26.17 -18.36
C ASN A 51 45.51 27.40 -18.95
N LYS A 52 44.29 27.21 -19.45
CA LYS A 52 43.45 28.29 -20.00
C LYS A 52 43.11 29.36 -18.96
N TRP A 53 42.94 28.97 -17.70
CA TRP A 53 42.52 29.84 -16.60
C TRP A 53 43.63 30.07 -15.55
N ALA A 54 44.90 29.86 -15.92
CA ALA A 54 46.05 29.95 -15.02
C ALA A 54 46.46 31.40 -14.65
N THR A 55 45.91 32.43 -15.31
CA THR A 55 46.38 33.82 -15.12
C THR A 55 45.75 34.47 -13.89
N THR A 56 46.56 35.14 -13.08
CA THR A 56 46.14 35.88 -11.87
C THR A 56 46.04 37.39 -12.10
N GLU A 57 45.88 37.83 -13.35
CA GLU A 57 45.82 39.27 -13.66
C GLU A 57 44.39 39.82 -13.55
N GLY A 58 44.18 40.69 -12.55
CA GLY A 58 42.92 41.39 -12.29
C GLY A 58 41.88 40.55 -11.51
N ASP A 59 40.65 41.04 -11.42
CA ASP A 59 39.52 40.36 -10.74
C ASP A 59 38.94 39.18 -11.57
N LYS A 60 39.78 38.49 -12.34
CA LYS A 60 39.35 37.35 -13.17
C LYS A 60 39.23 36.08 -12.31
N PRO A 61 38.27 35.20 -12.63
CA PRO A 61 38.19 33.89 -12.00
C PRO A 61 39.47 33.09 -12.24
N THR A 62 39.95 32.40 -11.21
CA THR A 62 41.13 31.54 -11.27
C THR A 62 40.76 30.09 -11.02
N VAL A 63 41.59 29.17 -11.52
CA VAL A 63 41.48 27.75 -11.21
C VAL A 63 42.78 27.21 -10.64
N HIS A 64 42.69 26.39 -9.60
CA HIS A 64 43.83 25.74 -8.98
C HIS A 64 43.56 24.25 -8.85
N PHE A 65 44.56 23.42 -9.18
CA PHE A 65 44.50 22.00 -8.91
C PHE A 65 45.18 21.69 -7.57
N HIS A 66 44.48 20.93 -6.72
CA HIS A 66 45.04 20.37 -5.49
C HIS A 66 44.82 18.87 -5.46
N LYS A 67 45.91 18.09 -5.55
CA LYS A 67 45.84 16.63 -5.56
C LYS A 67 45.22 16.13 -4.24
N THR A 68 44.07 15.47 -4.34
CA THR A 68 43.31 15.04 -3.16
C THR A 68 42.70 13.66 -3.37
N ASP A 69 43.02 12.72 -2.48
CA ASP A 69 42.21 11.51 -2.25
C ASP A 69 41.14 11.80 -1.19
N VAL A 70 39.87 11.85 -1.60
CA VAL A 70 38.76 12.19 -0.68
C VAL A 70 38.50 11.14 0.40
N SER A 71 39.06 9.93 0.28
CA SER A 71 39.00 8.93 1.34
C SER A 71 40.06 9.12 2.43
N ASP A 72 41.03 10.01 2.20
CA ASP A 72 42.04 10.41 3.18
C ASP A 72 41.65 11.74 3.82
N TRP A 73 41.26 11.68 5.10
CA TRP A 73 40.78 12.86 5.81
C TRP A 73 41.86 13.91 6.06
N ALA A 74 43.14 13.52 6.14
CA ALA A 74 44.22 14.49 6.24
C ALA A 74 44.34 15.32 4.95
N GLN A 75 44.14 14.67 3.80
CA GLN A 75 44.11 15.36 2.51
C GLN A 75 42.87 16.25 2.35
N LEU A 76 41.71 15.87 2.90
CA LEU A 76 40.54 16.76 2.93
C LEU A 76 40.78 18.03 3.75
N SER A 77 41.44 17.92 4.91
CA SER A 77 41.86 19.08 5.69
C SER A 77 42.87 19.94 4.93
N SER A 78 43.89 19.33 4.33
CA SER A 78 44.87 20.05 3.51
C SER A 78 44.25 20.73 2.29
N LEU A 79 43.24 20.12 1.64
CA LEU A 79 42.48 20.72 0.55
C LEU A 79 41.78 21.99 1.02
N TRP A 80 41.12 21.93 2.18
CA TRP A 80 40.42 23.07 2.74
C TRP A 80 41.37 24.24 3.02
N ASP A 81 42.50 23.94 3.66
CA ASP A 81 43.53 24.95 3.98
C ASP A 81 44.11 25.58 2.72
N ALA A 82 44.46 24.76 1.71
CA ALA A 82 44.99 25.24 0.43
C ALA A 82 43.96 26.10 -0.32
N ALA A 83 42.68 25.72 -0.28
CA ALA A 83 41.63 26.48 -0.94
C ALA A 83 41.42 27.86 -0.27
N LEU A 84 41.45 27.92 1.06
CA LEU A 84 41.41 29.19 1.79
C LEU A 84 42.66 30.04 1.54
N GLU A 85 43.85 29.44 1.47
CA GLU A 85 45.08 30.17 1.16
C GLU A 85 45.02 30.83 -0.23
N LYS A 86 44.51 30.10 -1.24
CA LYS A 86 44.46 30.60 -2.62
C LYS A 86 43.30 31.56 -2.87
N LEU A 87 42.13 31.30 -2.30
CA LEU A 87 40.90 32.01 -2.64
C LEU A 87 40.39 32.96 -1.53
N GLY A 88 40.94 32.86 -0.30
CA GLY A 88 40.59 33.70 0.85
C GLY A 88 39.25 33.39 1.52
N GLN A 89 38.26 32.93 0.75
CA GLN A 89 36.93 32.55 1.21
C GLN A 89 36.45 31.33 0.40
N ILE A 90 35.61 30.48 0.99
CA ILE A 90 34.95 29.37 0.28
C ILE A 90 33.43 29.51 0.42
N ASP A 91 32.72 29.61 -0.70
CA ASP A 91 31.27 29.78 -0.76
C ASP A 91 30.54 28.50 -1.17
N ILE A 92 31.15 27.73 -2.08
CA ILE A 92 30.51 26.57 -2.71
C ILE A 92 31.37 25.32 -2.48
N VAL A 93 30.73 24.23 -2.09
CA VAL A 93 31.38 22.90 -2.08
C VAL A 93 30.55 21.96 -2.93
N CYS A 94 31.15 21.49 -4.01
CA CYS A 94 30.60 20.45 -4.86
C CYS A 94 31.24 19.11 -4.52
N ASN A 95 30.46 18.26 -3.85
CA ASN A 95 30.81 16.89 -3.53
C ASN A 95 30.54 16.00 -4.74
N GLY A 96 31.54 15.87 -5.62
CA GLY A 96 31.43 15.29 -6.95
C GLY A 96 32.27 14.03 -7.20
N ALA A 97 33.30 13.78 -6.39
CA ALA A 97 34.14 12.59 -6.53
C ALA A 97 33.33 11.29 -6.35
N GLY A 98 33.60 10.31 -7.20
CA GLY A 98 32.97 9.00 -7.10
C GLY A 98 33.62 7.93 -7.97
N ILE A 99 33.49 6.67 -7.53
CA ILE A 99 33.92 5.47 -8.25
C ILE A 99 32.76 4.50 -8.42
N TYR A 100 32.72 3.77 -9.54
CA TYR A 100 31.64 2.83 -9.87
C TYR A 100 32.02 1.39 -9.46
N GLU A 101 32.19 1.17 -8.15
CA GLU A 101 32.46 -0.14 -7.52
C GLU A 101 33.49 -1.03 -8.26
N PRO A 102 34.79 -0.73 -8.14
CA PRO A 102 35.85 -1.51 -8.79
C PRO A 102 35.99 -2.91 -8.17
N PRO A 103 36.61 -3.87 -8.90
CA PRO A 103 36.94 -5.20 -8.36
C PRO A 103 37.74 -5.16 -7.06
N SER A 104 38.54 -4.12 -6.84
CA SER A 104 39.32 -3.92 -5.62
C SER A 104 38.49 -3.52 -4.39
N SER A 105 37.25 -3.07 -4.59
CA SER A 105 36.35 -2.63 -3.51
C SER A 105 34.88 -2.85 -3.91
N THR A 106 34.49 -4.13 -4.03
CA THR A 106 33.14 -4.58 -4.39
C THR A 106 32.62 -5.63 -3.41
N PHE A 107 31.29 -5.74 -3.28
CA PHE A 107 30.64 -6.79 -2.48
C PHE A 107 31.05 -8.19 -2.94
N TRP A 108 31.27 -8.37 -4.24
CA TRP A 108 31.56 -9.67 -4.86
C TRP A 108 33.01 -10.14 -4.64
N ASN A 109 33.90 -9.28 -4.14
CA ASN A 109 35.30 -9.58 -3.83
C ASN A 109 35.59 -9.28 -2.35
N PRO A 110 35.17 -10.16 -1.43
CA PRO A 110 35.29 -9.92 0.00
C PRO A 110 36.76 -9.76 0.45
N PRO A 111 37.05 -8.77 1.32
CA PRO A 111 38.39 -8.53 1.88
C PRO A 111 38.96 -9.77 2.58
N GLY A 112 40.23 -10.08 2.34
CA GLY A 112 40.91 -11.25 2.94
C GLY A 112 40.49 -12.61 2.37
N ILE A 113 39.57 -12.63 1.42
CA ILE A 113 39.11 -13.85 0.73
C ILE A 113 39.44 -13.78 -0.76
N SER A 114 39.05 -12.69 -1.44
CA SER A 114 39.38 -12.49 -2.85
C SER A 114 40.75 -11.83 -3.00
N SER A 115 41.62 -12.39 -3.84
CA SER A 115 42.92 -11.79 -4.18
C SER A 115 42.79 -10.50 -4.98
N GLN A 116 41.60 -10.19 -5.51
CA GLN A 116 41.32 -8.94 -6.21
C GLN A 116 40.97 -7.81 -5.24
N SER A 117 40.58 -8.11 -4.00
CA SER A 117 40.20 -7.11 -2.99
C SER A 117 41.44 -6.39 -2.45
N GLU A 118 41.43 -5.07 -2.45
CA GLU A 118 42.47 -4.23 -1.83
C GLU A 118 42.03 -3.64 -0.47
N ASP A 119 40.75 -3.77 -0.14
CA ASP A 119 40.22 -3.39 1.17
C ASP A 119 40.82 -4.30 2.26
N LYS A 120 41.09 -3.72 3.44
CA LYS A 120 41.73 -4.45 4.53
C LYS A 120 40.77 -5.45 5.17
N ALA A 121 41.23 -6.68 5.37
CA ALA A 121 40.48 -7.75 6.03
C ALA A 121 40.32 -7.55 7.55
N ASP A 122 41.22 -6.78 8.18
CA ASP A 122 41.30 -6.61 9.64
C ASP A 122 40.25 -5.66 10.24
N GLY A 123 39.49 -4.96 9.39
CA GLY A 123 38.35 -4.18 9.83
C GLY A 123 38.67 -2.94 10.66
N SER A 124 39.91 -2.41 10.70
CA SER A 124 40.25 -1.28 11.59
C SER A 124 40.75 0.00 10.87
N PRO A 125 39.92 1.05 10.80
CA PRO A 125 38.46 1.02 10.77
C PRO A 125 38.03 0.71 9.34
N GLY A 126 37.71 -0.55 9.08
CA GLY A 126 37.54 -1.11 7.74
C GLY A 126 36.32 -0.52 7.06
N VAL A 127 36.54 0.25 6.01
CA VAL A 127 35.51 0.76 5.12
C VAL A 127 35.89 0.37 3.70
N TYR A 128 34.91 -0.14 2.93
CA TYR A 128 35.09 -0.32 1.50
C TYR A 128 35.51 1.01 0.88
N LYS A 129 36.62 1.05 0.12
CA LYS A 129 37.03 2.26 -0.62
C LYS A 129 35.88 2.90 -1.39
N THR A 130 34.95 2.11 -1.94
CA THR A 130 33.70 2.61 -2.58
C THR A 130 32.88 3.49 -1.65
N PHE A 131 32.64 3.08 -0.40
CA PHE A 131 31.95 3.91 0.60
C PHE A 131 32.80 5.08 1.08
N ALA A 132 34.11 4.88 1.24
CA ALA A 132 35.02 5.92 1.68
C ALA A 132 35.05 7.10 0.70
N VAL A 133 35.08 6.82 -0.60
CA VAL A 133 35.10 7.83 -1.66
C VAL A 133 33.70 8.39 -1.93
N ASN A 134 32.68 7.55 -2.09
CA ASN A 134 31.36 8.01 -2.56
C ASN A 134 30.49 8.63 -1.47
N ALA A 135 30.73 8.31 -0.19
CA ALA A 135 29.88 8.73 0.92
C ALA A 135 30.66 9.46 2.03
N LEU A 136 31.65 8.81 2.64
CA LEU A 136 32.31 9.36 3.84
C LEU A 136 33.17 10.60 3.54
N GLY A 137 33.93 10.60 2.45
CA GLY A 137 34.71 11.75 2.01
C GLY A 137 33.84 13.00 1.79
N PRO A 138 32.79 12.92 0.95
CA PRO A 138 31.79 13.97 0.79
C PRO A 138 31.19 14.50 2.10
N ILE A 139 30.79 13.60 3.00
CA ILE A 139 30.22 13.95 4.31
C ILE A 139 31.26 14.70 5.15
N ARG A 140 32.51 14.24 5.17
CA ARG A 140 33.60 14.87 5.92
C ARG A 140 33.93 16.26 5.38
N LEU A 141 34.00 16.44 4.06
CA LEU A 141 34.24 17.74 3.46
C LEU A 141 33.07 18.71 3.72
N ALA A 142 31.83 18.23 3.61
CA ALA A 142 30.66 19.02 3.97
C ALA A 142 30.64 19.41 5.46
N GLN A 143 31.13 18.55 6.35
CA GLN A 143 31.27 18.88 7.77
C GLN A 143 32.24 20.04 8.00
N ILE A 144 33.40 20.03 7.32
CA ILE A 144 34.38 21.14 7.38
C ILE A 144 33.74 22.44 6.85
N ALA A 145 33.04 22.35 5.71
CA ALA A 145 32.37 23.49 5.10
C ALA A 145 31.28 24.09 6.00
N MET A 146 30.44 23.24 6.59
CA MET A 146 29.43 23.65 7.55
C MET A 146 30.07 24.35 8.75
N ASP A 147 31.11 23.78 9.37
CA ASP A 147 31.81 24.42 10.49
C ASP A 147 32.33 25.82 10.11
N TYR A 148 32.99 25.94 8.95
CA TYR A 148 33.49 27.22 8.45
C TYR A 148 32.37 28.26 8.24
N TRP A 149 31.27 27.92 7.56
CA TRP A 149 30.17 28.87 7.35
C TRP A 149 29.42 29.20 8.64
N LEU A 150 29.37 28.26 9.59
CA LEU A 150 28.78 28.53 10.89
C LEU A 150 29.63 29.50 11.72
N GLN A 151 30.95 29.52 11.52
CA GLN A 151 31.86 30.50 12.11
C GLN A 151 31.89 31.83 11.32
N ASN A 152 31.59 31.80 10.02
CA ASN A 152 31.62 32.94 9.10
C ASN A 152 30.22 33.22 8.50
N ARG A 153 29.30 33.70 9.34
CA ARG A 153 27.86 33.88 9.04
C ARG A 153 27.54 34.79 7.85
N ASN A 154 28.49 35.63 7.44
CA ASN A 154 28.39 36.51 6.28
C ASN A 154 28.57 35.77 4.95
N VAL A 155 29.13 34.55 4.98
CA VAL A 155 29.30 33.72 3.79
C VAL A 155 28.00 32.97 3.52
N GLN A 156 27.49 33.12 2.29
CA GLN A 156 26.30 32.40 1.83
C GLN A 156 26.73 31.02 1.32
N GLY A 157 26.85 30.05 2.22
CA GLY A 157 27.29 28.71 1.88
C GLY A 157 26.34 27.95 0.95
N ASN A 158 26.87 27.11 0.06
CA ASN A 158 26.08 26.26 -0.83
C ASN A 158 26.73 24.88 -1.01
N LEU A 159 26.03 23.83 -0.55
CA LEU A 159 26.39 22.43 -0.71
C LEU A 159 25.68 21.83 -1.93
N LEU A 160 26.46 21.47 -2.94
CA LEU A 160 25.97 20.71 -4.07
C LEU A 160 26.52 19.29 -4.02
N TRP A 161 25.64 18.31 -4.16
CA TRP A 161 26.02 16.90 -4.09
C TRP A 161 25.75 16.21 -5.43
N VAL A 162 26.73 15.45 -5.93
CA VAL A 162 26.54 14.57 -7.08
C VAL A 162 26.25 13.15 -6.58
N ALA A 163 24.97 12.83 -6.47
CA ALA A 163 24.48 11.51 -6.11
C ALA A 163 24.40 10.62 -7.36
N SER A 164 23.26 9.98 -7.60
CA SER A 164 22.92 9.19 -8.79
C SER A 164 21.45 8.77 -8.70
N CYS A 165 20.80 8.45 -9.83
CA CYS A 165 19.55 7.66 -9.79
C CYS A 165 19.74 6.35 -8.99
N GLY A 166 20.97 5.79 -8.98
CA GLY A 166 21.31 4.65 -8.13
C GLY A 166 21.23 4.89 -6.62
N GLY A 167 20.93 6.11 -6.17
CA GLY A 167 20.61 6.40 -4.77
C GLY A 167 19.19 6.02 -4.35
N TYR A 168 18.32 5.72 -5.32
CA TYR A 168 16.96 5.23 -5.09
C TYR A 168 16.54 4.16 -6.12
N LEU A 169 17.35 3.82 -7.10
CA LEU A 169 17.25 2.56 -7.83
C LEU A 169 18.05 1.48 -7.10
N HIS A 170 18.00 0.23 -7.56
CA HIS A 170 18.76 -0.86 -6.96
C HIS A 170 19.44 -1.68 -8.05
N SER A 171 20.67 -2.13 -7.78
CA SER A 171 21.33 -3.07 -8.67
C SER A 171 22.10 -4.15 -7.93
N LEU A 172 21.91 -5.39 -8.39
CA LEU A 172 22.71 -6.53 -7.93
C LEU A 172 24.17 -6.41 -8.39
N GLN A 173 24.45 -5.74 -9.50
CA GLN A 173 25.80 -5.70 -10.05
C GLN A 173 26.78 -4.89 -9.21
N THR A 174 26.33 -3.76 -8.68
CA THR A 174 27.16 -2.82 -7.92
C THR A 174 26.45 -2.35 -6.64
N PRO A 175 26.17 -3.27 -5.71
CA PRO A 175 25.37 -2.97 -4.52
C PRO A 175 26.05 -1.95 -3.59
N LEU A 176 27.38 -1.91 -3.51
CA LEU A 176 28.08 -0.91 -2.71
C LEU A 176 28.01 0.49 -3.35
N TYR A 177 28.07 0.59 -4.68
CA TYR A 177 27.86 1.86 -5.38
C TYR A 177 26.47 2.42 -5.08
N PHE A 178 25.41 1.64 -5.32
CA PHE A 178 24.03 2.06 -5.11
C PHE A 178 23.78 2.43 -3.64
N ALA A 179 24.22 1.58 -2.69
CA ALA A 179 24.10 1.87 -1.27
C ALA A 179 24.87 3.15 -0.86
N SER A 180 26.07 3.39 -1.42
CA SER A 180 26.83 4.62 -1.14
C SER A 180 26.15 5.88 -1.67
N LYS A 181 25.49 5.82 -2.83
CA LYS A 181 24.73 6.94 -3.39
C LYS A 181 23.41 7.16 -2.65
N ALA A 182 22.78 6.10 -2.14
CA ALA A 182 21.60 6.21 -1.27
C ALA A 182 21.95 6.92 0.04
N ALA A 183 23.14 6.64 0.60
CA ALA A 183 23.63 7.35 1.78
C ALA A 183 23.73 8.87 1.55
N ILE A 184 24.20 9.31 0.37
CA ILE A 184 24.25 10.73 0.02
C ILE A 184 22.85 11.35 -0.07
N VAL A 185 21.90 10.69 -0.74
CA VAL A 185 20.51 11.17 -0.86
C VAL A 185 19.88 11.36 0.52
N SER A 186 20.02 10.38 1.40
CA SER A 186 19.52 10.47 2.79
C SER A 186 20.24 11.56 3.60
N PHE A 187 21.54 11.74 3.40
CA PHE A 187 22.31 12.76 4.10
C PHE A 187 21.90 14.18 3.69
N VAL A 188 21.70 14.41 2.39
CA VAL A 188 21.20 15.69 1.85
C VAL A 188 19.85 16.03 2.48
N LYS A 189 18.92 15.06 2.56
CA LYS A 189 17.61 15.27 3.19
C LYS A 189 17.71 15.56 4.69
N SER A 190 18.67 14.94 5.39
CA SER A 190 18.93 15.22 6.80
C SER A 190 19.39 16.67 7.03
N LEU A 191 20.01 17.29 6.03
CA LEU A 191 20.41 18.69 6.03
C LEU A 191 19.36 19.64 5.42
N SER A 192 18.15 19.19 5.09
CA SER A 192 17.11 20.02 4.44
C SER A 192 16.81 21.34 5.16
N THR A 193 16.92 21.37 6.50
CA THR A 193 16.59 22.56 7.29
C THR A 193 17.72 23.57 7.42
N VAL A 194 18.93 23.29 6.91
CA VAL A 194 20.11 24.16 7.12
C VAL A 194 20.00 25.50 6.41
N HIS A 195 19.29 25.57 5.27
CA HIS A 195 19.08 26.83 4.56
C HIS A 195 18.18 27.77 5.38
N LYS A 196 17.03 27.27 5.84
CA LYS A 196 16.12 28.03 6.70
C LYS A 196 16.76 28.42 8.05
N ARG A 197 17.63 27.58 8.61
CA ARG A 197 18.23 27.81 9.94
C ARG A 197 19.48 28.68 9.90
N PHE A 198 20.30 28.56 8.86
CA PHE A 198 21.65 29.12 8.81
C PHE A 198 21.98 29.87 7.52
N GLY A 199 21.04 29.97 6.57
CA GLY A 199 21.27 30.62 5.28
C GLY A 199 22.16 29.80 4.32
N ILE A 200 22.39 28.52 4.61
CA ILE A 200 23.26 27.64 3.82
C ILE A 200 22.42 26.75 2.91
N ARG A 201 22.58 26.88 1.59
CA ARG A 201 21.86 26.06 0.60
C ARG A 201 22.42 24.64 0.56
N ASN A 202 21.56 23.67 0.29
CA ASN A 202 21.93 22.26 0.21
C ASN A 202 21.00 21.51 -0.77
N ALA A 203 21.54 20.88 -1.81
CA ALA A 203 20.75 20.09 -2.77
C ALA A 203 21.61 19.03 -3.48
N ALA A 204 20.98 17.94 -3.91
CA ALA A 204 21.64 16.88 -4.67
C ALA A 204 21.11 16.80 -6.10
N VAL A 205 22.02 16.57 -7.04
CA VAL A 205 21.71 16.11 -8.39
C VAL A 205 21.90 14.61 -8.45
N CYS A 206 20.95 13.90 -9.04
CA CYS A 206 20.93 12.46 -9.23
C CYS A 206 20.95 12.15 -10.73
N PRO A 207 22.14 12.08 -11.35
CA PRO A 207 22.22 11.75 -12.76
C PRO A 207 21.85 10.29 -13.03
N GLY A 208 21.17 10.06 -14.15
CA GLY A 208 21.05 8.76 -14.80
C GLY A 208 22.32 8.40 -15.56
N ALA A 209 22.19 7.79 -16.73
CA ALA A 209 23.32 7.45 -17.58
C ALA A 209 24.02 8.72 -18.12
N VAL A 210 25.33 8.88 -17.86
CA VAL A 210 26.15 10.00 -18.36
C VAL A 210 27.44 9.47 -18.96
N HIS A 211 27.73 9.88 -20.19
CA HIS A 211 28.95 9.51 -20.90
C HIS A 211 30.15 10.21 -20.25
N THR A 212 30.86 9.48 -19.37
CA THR A 212 32.02 9.99 -18.65
C THR A 212 33.12 8.95 -18.49
N PRO A 213 34.35 9.40 -18.19
CA PRO A 213 35.46 8.59 -17.75
C PRO A 213 35.21 7.51 -16.69
N ILE A 214 34.14 7.61 -15.89
CA ILE A 214 33.84 6.64 -14.84
C ILE A 214 33.58 5.23 -15.40
N PHE A 215 33.15 5.14 -16.67
CA PHE A 215 32.89 3.90 -17.39
C PHE A 215 34.04 3.48 -18.33
N HIS A 216 35.16 4.21 -18.39
CA HIS A 216 36.29 3.80 -19.24
C HIS A 216 36.99 2.49 -18.78
N PRO A 217 37.11 2.21 -17.46
CA PRO A 217 37.69 0.96 -16.97
C PRO A 217 36.95 -0.27 -17.50
N GLU A 218 37.70 -1.33 -17.82
CA GLU A 218 37.16 -2.55 -18.45
C GLU A 218 36.02 -3.18 -17.63
N TYR A 219 36.13 -3.20 -16.29
CA TYR A 219 35.14 -3.81 -15.40
C TYR A 219 33.77 -3.14 -15.39
N CYS A 220 33.64 -1.92 -15.93
CA CYS A 220 32.38 -1.18 -15.96
C CYS A 220 32.05 -0.56 -17.32
N ARG A 221 32.88 -0.76 -18.34
CA ARG A 221 32.66 -0.22 -19.69
C ARG A 221 31.35 -0.66 -20.32
N ASP A 222 31.02 -1.94 -20.18
CA ASP A 222 29.80 -2.51 -20.74
C ASP A 222 28.52 -2.02 -20.05
N ARG A 223 28.63 -1.19 -19.00
CA ARG A 223 27.48 -0.52 -18.36
C ARG A 223 27.11 0.79 -19.03
N MET A 224 28.03 1.35 -19.82
CA MET A 224 27.76 2.49 -20.68
C MET A 224 28.31 2.21 -22.09
N PRO A 225 27.75 1.24 -22.83
CA PRO A 225 28.10 1.04 -24.22
C PRO A 225 27.95 2.36 -25.00
N PRO A 226 28.79 2.62 -26.04
CA PRO A 226 28.72 3.83 -26.85
C PRO A 226 27.30 4.14 -27.36
N GLU A 227 26.52 3.08 -27.54
CA GLU A 227 25.17 3.12 -28.03
C GLU A 227 24.11 3.63 -27.06
N THR A 228 24.41 3.62 -25.76
CA THR A 228 23.49 3.91 -24.67
C THR A 228 23.03 5.36 -24.74
N LEU A 229 21.72 5.55 -24.67
CA LEU A 229 21.12 6.88 -24.56
C LEU A 229 21.48 7.46 -23.18
N GLY A 230 22.28 8.52 -23.16
CA GLY A 230 22.73 9.15 -21.92
C GLY A 230 23.13 10.59 -22.12
N LEU A 231 23.20 11.32 -21.01
CA LEU A 231 23.60 12.72 -20.99
C LEU A 231 25.07 12.85 -21.39
N THR A 232 25.42 13.99 -21.99
CA THR A 232 26.82 14.46 -21.99
C THR A 232 27.18 15.02 -20.62
N ALA A 233 28.48 15.08 -20.30
CA ALA A 233 28.95 15.73 -19.08
C ALA A 233 28.47 17.20 -18.98
N GLU A 234 28.45 17.92 -20.11
CA GLU A 234 27.96 19.30 -20.21
C GLU A 234 26.46 19.42 -19.92
N GLN A 235 25.62 18.54 -20.49
CA GLN A 235 24.18 18.54 -20.19
C GLN A 235 23.90 18.33 -18.71
N CYS A 236 24.62 17.40 -18.07
CA CYS A 236 24.50 17.17 -16.63
C CYS A 236 24.99 18.37 -15.82
N ALA A 237 26.11 18.99 -16.23
CA ALA A 237 26.69 20.16 -15.56
C ALA A 237 25.78 21.40 -15.66
N ASN A 238 25.06 21.58 -16.77
CA ASN A 238 24.03 22.61 -16.91
C ASN A 238 22.92 22.46 -15.86
N VAL A 239 22.44 21.23 -15.62
CA VAL A 239 21.44 20.97 -14.57
C VAL A 239 22.04 21.20 -13.17
N MET A 240 23.29 20.81 -12.93
CA MET A 240 23.99 21.15 -11.69
C MET A 240 24.06 22.66 -11.44
N PHE A 241 24.31 23.44 -12.47
CA PHE A 241 24.34 24.90 -12.38
C PHE A 241 22.94 25.48 -12.07
N GLN A 242 21.88 24.95 -12.67
CA GLN A 242 20.49 25.31 -12.33
C GLN A 242 20.17 24.98 -10.87
N VAL A 243 20.53 23.79 -10.40
CA VAL A 243 20.29 23.35 -9.01
C VAL A 243 21.05 24.21 -8.01
N LEU A 244 22.28 24.60 -8.34
CA LEU A 244 23.06 25.51 -7.52
C LEU A 244 22.40 26.90 -7.39
N THR A 245 21.90 27.45 -8.50
CA THR A 245 21.58 28.88 -8.64
C THR A 245 20.10 29.24 -8.48
N GLU A 246 19.18 28.39 -8.91
CA GLU A 246 17.75 28.69 -8.94
C GLU A 246 17.12 28.68 -7.53
N GLU A 247 16.21 29.62 -7.28
CA GLU A 247 15.57 29.83 -5.98
C GLU A 247 14.75 28.63 -5.50
N LYS A 248 14.16 27.86 -6.43
CA LYS A 248 13.32 26.69 -6.11
C LYS A 248 14.08 25.52 -5.48
N TYR A 249 15.42 25.57 -5.52
CA TYR A 249 16.30 24.57 -4.93
C TYR A 249 17.04 25.12 -3.70
N GLY A 250 17.72 24.23 -2.97
CA GLY A 250 18.58 24.58 -1.84
C GLY A 250 18.05 24.16 -0.46
N ASP A 251 16.86 23.54 -0.39
CA ASP A 251 16.20 23.10 0.84
C ASP A 251 16.25 21.57 1.02
N GLY A 252 17.32 20.93 0.54
CA GLY A 252 17.48 19.47 0.53
C GLY A 252 16.78 18.79 -0.66
N ASN A 253 16.63 19.48 -1.78
CA ASN A 253 16.04 18.92 -3.00
C ASN A 253 16.89 17.76 -3.55
N ILE A 254 16.22 16.76 -4.12
CA ILE A 254 16.84 15.61 -4.79
C ILE A 254 16.39 15.66 -6.24
N VAL A 255 17.29 16.08 -7.13
CA VAL A 255 16.93 16.43 -8.51
C VAL A 255 17.45 15.37 -9.45
N GLU A 256 16.56 14.55 -10.00
CA GLU A 256 16.87 13.59 -11.05
C GLU A 256 17.13 14.32 -12.37
N THR A 257 18.17 13.88 -13.08
CA THR A 257 18.42 14.30 -14.46
C THR A 257 18.81 13.12 -15.33
N MET A 258 18.11 12.94 -16.44
CA MET A 258 18.39 11.90 -17.42
C MET A 258 17.91 12.29 -18.81
N LEU A 259 18.46 11.65 -19.84
CA LEU A 259 17.96 11.80 -21.19
C LEU A 259 16.75 10.87 -21.38
N ILE A 260 15.63 11.39 -21.91
CA ILE A 260 14.44 10.61 -22.25
C ILE A 260 14.19 10.67 -23.76
N GLY A 261 13.59 9.62 -24.32
CA GLY A 261 13.28 9.51 -25.74
C GLY A 261 14.11 8.43 -26.43
N ASN A 262 14.48 8.66 -27.68
CA ASN A 262 15.33 7.77 -28.46
C ASN A 262 16.50 8.56 -29.08
N ARG A 263 17.37 7.90 -29.85
CA ARG A 263 18.54 8.56 -30.45
C ARG A 263 18.23 9.71 -31.40
N GLU A 264 17.11 9.63 -32.11
CA GLU A 264 16.71 10.61 -33.13
C GLU A 264 15.91 11.77 -32.52
N SER A 265 15.23 11.51 -31.40
CA SER A 265 14.44 12.49 -30.66
C SER A 265 14.54 12.23 -29.17
N ASN A 266 15.35 13.05 -28.48
CA ASN A 266 15.52 13.01 -27.04
C ASN A 266 15.52 14.41 -26.42
N SER A 267 15.28 14.45 -25.11
CA SER A 267 15.34 15.67 -24.31
C SER A 267 15.91 15.38 -22.92
N VAL A 268 16.52 16.40 -22.31
CA VAL A 268 16.94 16.35 -20.90
C VAL A 268 15.69 16.47 -20.03
N ASN A 269 15.37 15.41 -19.30
CA ASN A 269 14.32 15.42 -18.30
C ASN A 269 14.92 15.78 -16.94
N VAL A 270 14.30 16.75 -16.26
CA VAL A 270 14.70 17.18 -14.91
C VAL A 270 13.47 17.15 -14.02
N ARG A 271 13.53 16.39 -12.93
CA ARG A 271 12.44 16.33 -11.95
C ARG A 271 12.96 16.30 -10.53
N GLU A 272 12.20 16.86 -9.60
CA GLU A 272 12.43 16.63 -8.17
C GLU A 272 11.83 15.28 -7.76
N VAL A 273 12.61 14.46 -7.06
CA VAL A 273 12.21 13.14 -6.58
C VAL A 273 11.53 13.30 -5.21
N PRO A 274 10.23 12.96 -5.07
CA PRO A 274 9.53 13.04 -3.79
C PRO A 274 10.08 12.02 -2.79
N MET A 275 9.95 12.29 -1.49
CA MET A 275 10.50 11.42 -0.42
C MET A 275 9.92 10.01 -0.44
N GLU A 276 8.67 9.87 -0.88
CA GLU A 276 7.95 8.60 -1.04
C GLU A 276 8.51 7.76 -2.20
N ALA A 277 9.30 8.35 -3.12
CA ALA A 277 9.93 7.68 -4.25
C ALA A 277 11.35 7.16 -3.99
N LEU A 278 11.92 7.40 -2.79
CA LEU A 278 13.29 6.99 -2.44
C LEU A 278 13.48 5.48 -2.22
N TYR A 279 12.41 4.70 -2.28
CA TYR A 279 12.42 3.24 -2.22
C TYR A 279 11.40 2.66 -3.21
N PRO A 280 11.75 2.43 -4.49
CA PRO A 280 10.88 1.71 -5.41
C PRO A 280 10.70 0.28 -4.90
N THR A 281 9.46 -0.19 -4.90
CA THR A 281 9.11 -1.55 -4.47
C THR A 281 9.37 -2.62 -5.53
N VAL A 282 9.75 -2.30 -6.78
CA VAL A 282 10.20 -3.26 -7.81
C VAL A 282 11.05 -2.55 -8.89
N VAL A 283 12.13 -3.18 -9.37
CA VAL A 283 12.83 -2.82 -10.63
C VAL A 283 12.00 -3.37 -11.80
N ALA A 284 11.68 -2.56 -12.80
CA ALA A 284 10.86 -3.01 -13.94
C ALA A 284 11.56 -4.13 -14.74
N GLU A 285 11.06 -5.37 -14.64
CA GLU A 285 11.37 -6.41 -15.62
C GLU A 285 10.81 -5.98 -16.99
N GLY A 286 11.68 -5.92 -18.01
CA GLY A 286 11.29 -5.66 -19.40
C GLY A 286 11.78 -4.35 -20.01
N SER A 287 12.53 -3.50 -19.29
CA SER A 287 13.32 -2.46 -19.94
C SER A 287 14.51 -3.11 -20.65
N HIS A 288 14.53 -3.05 -21.99
CA HIS A 288 15.69 -3.42 -22.80
C HIS A 288 16.85 -2.41 -22.63
N ASP A 289 17.34 -2.25 -21.40
CA ASP A 289 18.53 -1.46 -21.07
C ASP A 289 19.62 -2.38 -20.51
N GLY A 290 20.88 -2.10 -20.84
CA GLY A 290 22.04 -2.97 -20.55
C GLY A 290 22.28 -3.30 -19.07
N LEU A 291 21.62 -2.60 -18.14
CA LEU A 291 21.63 -2.91 -16.71
C LEU A 291 20.96 -4.25 -16.39
N TYR A 292 19.82 -4.56 -17.02
CA TYR A 292 19.08 -5.81 -16.76
C TYR A 292 19.82 -7.04 -17.30
N GLU A 293 20.34 -6.96 -18.52
CA GLU A 293 21.16 -8.02 -19.12
C GLU A 293 22.42 -8.32 -18.30
N GLY A 294 23.01 -7.27 -17.74
CA GLY A 294 24.13 -7.37 -16.84
C GLY A 294 23.79 -8.10 -15.53
N GLU A 295 22.64 -7.82 -14.92
CA GLU A 295 22.21 -8.45 -13.68
C GLU A 295 21.91 -9.93 -13.84
N GLU A 296 21.23 -10.29 -14.92
CA GLU A 296 20.92 -11.68 -15.23
C GLU A 296 22.21 -12.50 -15.49
N LYS A 297 23.20 -11.90 -16.16
CA LYS A 297 24.51 -12.51 -16.40
C LYS A 297 25.27 -12.76 -15.09
N LEU A 298 25.29 -11.77 -14.19
CA LEU A 298 25.93 -11.90 -12.88
C LEU A 298 25.23 -12.95 -12.00
N ALA A 299 23.89 -12.93 -11.95
CA ALA A 299 23.11 -13.88 -11.17
C ALA A 299 23.37 -15.34 -11.58
N LYS A 300 23.48 -15.60 -12.90
CA LYS A 300 23.85 -16.92 -13.44
C LYS A 300 25.25 -17.35 -13.02
N GLN A 301 26.25 -16.47 -13.17
CA GLN A 301 27.63 -16.79 -12.77
C GLN A 301 27.75 -17.07 -11.26
N LEU A 302 27.03 -16.31 -10.43
CA LEU A 302 26.99 -16.50 -8.98
C LEU A 302 26.34 -17.85 -8.59
N ALA A 303 25.28 -18.26 -9.28
CA ALA A 303 24.60 -19.53 -9.05
C ALA A 303 25.48 -20.75 -9.42
N GLU A 304 26.30 -20.63 -10.47
CA GLU A 304 27.12 -21.73 -10.99
C GLU A 304 28.46 -21.90 -10.28
N LYS A 305 29.16 -20.79 -10.01
CA LYS A 305 30.57 -20.82 -9.55
C LYS A 305 30.74 -20.40 -8.09
N GLY A 306 29.67 -19.90 -7.47
CA GLY A 306 29.75 -19.18 -6.20
C GLY A 306 30.66 -17.95 -6.29
N MET A 307 30.85 -17.23 -5.18
CA MET A 307 31.67 -16.01 -5.16
C MET A 307 33.19 -16.26 -5.34
N ARG A 308 33.65 -17.52 -5.48
CA ARG A 308 35.08 -17.87 -5.39
C ARG A 308 35.77 -18.11 -6.75
N GLU A 309 35.04 -18.26 -7.86
CA GLU A 309 35.59 -18.58 -9.19
C GLU A 309 35.07 -17.70 -10.35
N LEU A 310 34.72 -16.44 -10.08
CA LEU A 310 34.24 -15.50 -11.11
C LEU A 310 35.39 -15.06 -12.06
N SER A 311 35.54 -15.78 -13.18
CA SER A 311 36.20 -15.29 -14.40
C SER A 311 35.16 -15.12 -15.52
N PHE A 312 35.08 -13.92 -16.09
CA PHE A 312 34.10 -13.54 -17.12
C PHE A 312 34.53 -14.04 -18.50
N LEU A 313 33.77 -14.96 -19.12
CA LEU A 313 33.69 -15.18 -20.59
C LEU A 313 32.51 -16.09 -20.97
N GLY A 314 31.67 -15.61 -21.91
CA GLY A 314 30.97 -16.39 -22.96
C GLY A 314 29.76 -17.29 -22.62
N ALA A 315 28.66 -17.09 -23.36
CA ALA A 315 27.37 -17.79 -23.27
C ALA A 315 27.36 -19.28 -23.70
N THR A 316 26.38 -20.05 -23.20
CA THR A 316 25.33 -20.82 -23.95
C THR A 316 24.72 -21.93 -23.08
N GLY A 317 23.40 -22.18 -23.21
CA GLY A 317 22.75 -23.41 -22.74
C GLY A 317 21.65 -23.22 -21.69
N ALA A 318 20.45 -23.70 -21.99
CA ALA A 318 19.19 -23.36 -21.34
C ALA A 318 18.75 -24.33 -20.23
N GLN A 319 17.69 -23.89 -19.52
CA GLN A 319 16.73 -24.60 -18.64
C GLN A 319 17.13 -24.81 -17.18
N SER A 320 16.29 -24.63 -16.16
CA SER A 320 15.03 -23.90 -15.94
C SER A 320 14.66 -24.15 -14.47
N LEU A 321 14.30 -23.12 -13.69
CA LEU A 321 13.30 -23.17 -12.60
C LEU A 321 12.92 -21.71 -12.24
N ALA A 322 11.62 -21.46 -12.06
CA ALA A 322 11.00 -20.14 -12.14
C ALA A 322 11.22 -19.25 -10.89
N PRO A 323 11.45 -17.93 -11.04
CA PRO A 323 11.39 -16.98 -9.93
C PRO A 323 9.95 -16.61 -9.57
N ALA A 324 9.76 -16.15 -8.34
CA ALA A 324 8.48 -15.63 -7.84
C ALA A 324 8.04 -14.38 -8.61
N LEU A 325 6.75 -14.32 -8.95
CA LEU A 325 6.15 -13.30 -9.81
C LEU A 325 6.28 -11.88 -9.23
N PRO A 326 6.60 -10.86 -10.06
CA PRO A 326 6.49 -9.45 -9.70
C PRO A 326 5.04 -9.04 -9.37
N PHE A 327 4.84 -8.17 -8.39
CA PHE A 327 3.56 -7.50 -8.19
C PHE A 327 3.43 -6.34 -9.20
N SER A 328 2.40 -6.42 -10.04
CA SER A 328 2.08 -5.43 -11.07
C SER A 328 1.57 -4.12 -10.46
N THR A 329 2.09 -2.99 -10.93
CA THR A 329 1.53 -1.64 -10.72
C THR A 329 0.63 -1.20 -11.88
N GLY A 330 0.48 -2.04 -12.93
CA GLY A 330 -0.72 -2.03 -13.76
C GLY A 330 -1.82 -2.82 -13.06
N PHE A 331 -3.09 -2.53 -13.33
CA PHE A 331 -4.08 -3.55 -13.08
C PHE A 331 -3.68 -4.76 -13.92
N ASN A 332 -3.38 -5.90 -13.29
CA ASN A 332 -3.10 -7.16 -14.00
C ASN A 332 -4.38 -7.75 -14.64
N SER A 333 -5.26 -6.86 -15.07
CA SER A 333 -6.56 -7.05 -15.67
C SER A 333 -6.61 -6.13 -16.87
N SER A 334 -7.00 -6.68 -18.01
CA SER A 334 -7.20 -5.97 -19.27
C SER A 334 -8.69 -5.82 -19.59
N PHE A 335 -9.54 -5.78 -18.56
CA PHE A 335 -10.98 -5.70 -18.70
C PHE A 335 -11.35 -4.40 -19.42
N SER A 336 -12.27 -4.51 -20.39
CA SER A 336 -12.91 -3.36 -21.01
C SER A 336 -14.34 -3.72 -21.37
N LEU A 337 -15.26 -2.80 -21.07
CA LEU A 337 -16.65 -2.89 -21.50
C LEU A 337 -16.73 -2.96 -23.03
N SER A 338 -17.52 -3.90 -23.54
CA SER A 338 -17.81 -3.98 -24.97
C SER A 338 -18.72 -2.83 -25.41
N PRO A 339 -18.68 -2.43 -26.70
CA PRO A 339 -19.62 -1.44 -27.24
C PRO A 339 -21.09 -1.83 -27.03
N ALA A 340 -21.40 -3.14 -27.03
CA ALA A 340 -22.74 -3.63 -26.75
C ALA A 340 -23.16 -3.40 -25.28
N GLN A 341 -22.25 -3.63 -24.34
CA GLN A 341 -22.49 -3.37 -22.92
C GLN A 341 -22.69 -1.87 -22.64
N ILE A 342 -21.86 -1.02 -23.23
CA ILE A 342 -21.98 0.45 -23.12
C ILE A 342 -23.34 0.91 -23.65
N LYS A 343 -23.75 0.39 -24.82
CA LYS A 343 -25.02 0.73 -25.47
C LYS A 343 -26.23 0.22 -24.67
N GLU A 344 -26.22 -1.03 -24.21
CA GLU A 344 -27.35 -1.60 -23.45
C GLU A 344 -27.55 -0.88 -22.11
N ALA A 345 -26.46 -0.56 -21.42
CA ALA A 345 -26.50 0.12 -20.12
C ALA A 345 -26.61 1.66 -20.21
N ASN A 346 -26.67 2.21 -21.42
CA ASN A 346 -26.69 3.65 -21.71
C ASN A 346 -25.66 4.42 -20.88
N LEU A 347 -24.37 4.06 -21.03
CA LEU A 347 -23.27 4.70 -20.32
C LEU A 347 -22.67 5.81 -21.17
N SER A 348 -22.40 6.96 -20.55
CA SER A 348 -21.51 7.96 -21.15
C SER A 348 -20.08 7.43 -21.21
N GLU A 349 -19.23 8.03 -22.05
CA GLU A 349 -17.81 7.67 -22.15
C GLU A 349 -17.09 7.78 -20.80
N THR A 350 -17.36 8.84 -20.04
CA THR A 350 -16.79 9.05 -18.70
C THR A 350 -17.20 7.96 -17.72
N VAL A 351 -18.49 7.57 -17.71
CA VAL A 351 -18.98 6.52 -16.82
C VAL A 351 -18.42 5.16 -17.23
N ALA A 352 -18.37 4.85 -18.53
CA ALA A 352 -17.78 3.62 -19.04
C ALA A 352 -16.29 3.51 -18.69
N SER A 353 -15.52 4.59 -18.86
CA SER A 353 -14.12 4.67 -18.46
C SER A 353 -13.95 4.45 -16.95
N SER A 354 -14.78 5.09 -16.14
CA SER A 354 -14.77 4.92 -14.68
C SER A 354 -15.06 3.48 -14.29
N VAL A 355 -16.09 2.85 -14.87
CA VAL A 355 -16.43 1.44 -14.64
C VAL A 355 -15.27 0.51 -15.04
N ASN A 356 -14.62 0.75 -16.18
CA ASN A 356 -13.44 -0.01 -16.59
C ASN A 356 -12.33 0.08 -15.54
N THR A 357 -11.99 1.28 -15.08
CA THR A 357 -10.97 1.50 -14.05
C THR A 357 -11.31 0.76 -12.75
N VAL A 358 -12.55 0.90 -12.27
CA VAL A 358 -13.02 0.22 -11.05
C VAL A 358 -12.95 -1.30 -11.18
N VAL A 359 -13.37 -1.86 -12.30
CA VAL A 359 -13.40 -3.32 -12.49
C VAL A 359 -11.99 -3.86 -12.62
N ASN A 360 -11.11 -3.20 -13.36
CA ASN A 360 -9.71 -3.58 -13.47
C ASN A 360 -9.01 -3.56 -12.12
N PHE A 361 -9.24 -2.52 -11.33
CA PHE A 361 -8.78 -2.40 -9.95
C PHE A 361 -9.31 -3.55 -9.07
N HIS A 362 -10.62 -3.83 -9.12
CA HIS A 362 -11.22 -4.90 -8.33
C HIS A 362 -10.61 -6.26 -8.69
N GLN A 363 -10.49 -6.57 -9.99
CA GLN A 363 -9.91 -7.82 -10.46
C GLN A 363 -8.42 -7.95 -10.11
N SER A 364 -7.66 -6.85 -10.17
CA SER A 364 -6.27 -6.81 -9.69
C SER A 364 -6.15 -6.91 -8.17
N SER A 365 -7.25 -6.90 -7.41
CA SER A 365 -7.28 -7.15 -5.97
C SER A 365 -7.66 -8.60 -5.60
N LEU A 366 -7.94 -9.46 -6.59
CA LEU A 366 -8.30 -10.86 -6.38
C LEU A 366 -7.06 -11.76 -6.29
N ALA A 367 -6.87 -12.42 -5.15
CA ALA A 367 -5.89 -13.47 -4.96
C ALA A 367 -6.20 -14.64 -5.90
N ASN A 368 -5.16 -15.23 -6.50
CA ASN A 368 -5.29 -16.35 -7.45
C ASN A 368 -6.25 -16.11 -8.63
N GLY A 369 -6.47 -14.84 -9.02
CA GLY A 369 -7.42 -14.50 -10.08
C GLY A 369 -8.91 -14.56 -9.67
N GLY A 370 -9.19 -14.81 -8.40
CA GLY A 370 -10.54 -14.84 -7.84
C GLY A 370 -11.21 -16.21 -7.87
N PRO A 371 -12.44 -16.34 -7.35
CA PRO A 371 -13.05 -17.65 -7.12
C PRO A 371 -13.31 -18.47 -8.37
N LYS A 372 -13.45 -17.83 -9.54
CA LYS A 372 -13.61 -18.53 -10.83
C LYS A 372 -12.32 -19.19 -11.32
N GLN A 373 -11.16 -18.79 -10.80
CA GLN A 373 -9.83 -19.26 -11.21
C GLN A 373 -9.09 -19.99 -10.08
N ASP A 374 -9.58 -19.90 -8.85
CA ASP A 374 -9.01 -20.56 -7.68
C ASP A 374 -9.74 -21.87 -7.37
N ASP A 375 -9.04 -22.99 -7.57
CA ASP A 375 -9.55 -24.34 -7.33
C ASP A 375 -10.07 -24.57 -5.91
N PHE A 376 -9.69 -23.72 -4.95
CA PHE A 376 -10.24 -23.77 -3.60
C PHE A 376 -11.77 -23.73 -3.62
N TYR A 377 -12.39 -22.87 -4.43
CA TYR A 377 -13.84 -22.64 -4.48
C TYR A 377 -14.62 -23.72 -5.25
N ASN A 378 -13.92 -24.62 -5.94
CA ASN A 378 -14.55 -25.79 -6.55
C ASN A 378 -15.12 -26.71 -5.47
N LEU A 379 -16.44 -26.96 -5.57
CA LEU A 379 -17.15 -27.83 -4.65
C LEU A 379 -16.66 -29.28 -4.79
N PRO A 380 -16.42 -29.98 -3.67
CA PRO A 380 -16.27 -31.44 -3.70
C PRO A 380 -17.60 -32.12 -4.04
N ASP A 381 -17.53 -33.42 -4.29
CA ASP A 381 -18.73 -34.26 -4.46
C ASP A 381 -19.71 -34.05 -3.33
N ARG A 382 -21.00 -34.04 -3.67
CA ARG A 382 -22.07 -33.78 -2.70
C ARG A 382 -22.07 -34.88 -1.63
N PRO A 383 -21.88 -34.55 -0.34
CA PRO A 383 -22.04 -35.52 0.74
C PRO A 383 -23.44 -36.12 0.75
N ALA A 384 -23.54 -37.43 1.06
CA ALA A 384 -24.82 -38.14 1.11
C ALA A 384 -25.80 -37.51 2.11
N ASN A 385 -25.30 -37.10 3.27
CA ASN A 385 -26.06 -36.47 4.34
C ASN A 385 -25.52 -35.07 4.62
N LEU A 386 -26.12 -34.06 3.99
CA LEU A 386 -25.80 -32.67 4.25
C LEU A 386 -26.45 -32.20 5.57
N ARG A 387 -25.65 -31.61 6.44
CA ARG A 387 -26.11 -30.83 7.59
C ARG A 387 -25.56 -29.41 7.49
N PRO A 388 -26.23 -28.36 7.99
CA PRO A 388 -25.63 -27.04 8.07
C PRO A 388 -24.44 -27.04 9.05
N GLY A 389 -23.50 -26.11 8.87
CA GLY A 389 -22.25 -26.03 9.64
C GLY A 389 -21.26 -27.15 9.34
N GLN A 390 -21.52 -28.00 8.34
CA GLN A 390 -20.61 -29.07 7.93
C GLN A 390 -19.46 -28.51 7.10
N VAL A 391 -18.24 -28.87 7.47
CA VAL A 391 -17.04 -28.62 6.67
C VAL A 391 -17.08 -29.48 5.40
N LEU A 392 -16.91 -28.83 4.24
CA LEU A 392 -16.84 -29.48 2.93
C LEU A 392 -15.39 -29.63 2.48
N LYS A 393 -14.56 -28.61 2.70
CA LYS A 393 -13.17 -28.56 2.25
C LYS A 393 -12.37 -27.66 3.17
N VAL A 394 -11.14 -28.06 3.47
CA VAL A 394 -10.21 -27.28 4.30
C VAL A 394 -8.92 -27.05 3.52
N GLN A 395 -8.52 -25.79 3.40
CA GLN A 395 -7.16 -25.42 3.08
C GLN A 395 -6.51 -24.96 4.39
N GLU A 396 -5.81 -25.89 5.04
CA GLU A 396 -5.26 -25.67 6.39
C GLU A 396 -4.19 -24.57 6.41
N VAL A 397 -3.31 -24.53 5.42
CA VAL A 397 -2.33 -23.45 5.24
C VAL A 397 -2.45 -22.95 3.81
N THR A 398 -2.83 -21.69 3.67
CA THR A 398 -2.89 -21.00 2.39
C THR A 398 -1.53 -20.39 2.08
N ASN A 399 -1.05 -20.55 0.83
CA ASN A 399 0.12 -19.83 0.35
C ASN A 399 -0.13 -18.32 0.51
N PRO A 400 0.68 -17.59 1.29
CA PRO A 400 0.45 -16.17 1.52
C PRO A 400 0.87 -15.29 0.35
N ALA A 401 1.66 -15.79 -0.63
CA ALA A 401 2.19 -14.98 -1.72
C ALA A 401 1.11 -14.22 -2.54
N PRO A 402 -0.09 -14.78 -2.81
CA PRO A 402 -1.17 -14.07 -3.48
C PRO A 402 -1.96 -13.13 -2.56
N PHE A 403 -1.61 -13.00 -1.28
CA PHE A 403 -2.33 -12.22 -0.27
C PHE A 403 -1.44 -11.14 0.33
N SER A 404 -2.07 -10.12 0.93
CA SER A 404 -1.44 -8.98 1.60
C SER A 404 -1.70 -9.03 3.11
N ILE A 405 -1.48 -10.20 3.72
CA ILE A 405 -1.58 -10.39 5.17
C ILE A 405 -0.26 -9.99 5.85
N ALA A 406 -0.30 -9.61 7.14
CA ALA A 406 0.92 -9.22 7.83
C ALA A 406 1.93 -10.38 7.97
N PRO A 407 3.24 -10.10 7.87
CA PRO A 407 4.27 -11.06 8.24
C PRO A 407 4.02 -11.66 9.62
N GLY A 408 4.24 -12.97 9.76
CA GLY A 408 3.97 -13.73 10.98
C GLY A 408 2.52 -14.18 11.15
N SER A 409 1.57 -13.69 10.35
CA SER A 409 0.21 -14.24 10.30
C SER A 409 0.16 -15.47 9.38
N SER A 410 -0.83 -16.33 9.59
CA SER A 410 -1.13 -17.45 8.69
C SER A 410 -2.59 -17.40 8.25
N LEU A 411 -2.90 -17.93 7.08
CA LEU A 411 -4.26 -17.94 6.53
C LEU A 411 -4.70 -19.39 6.31
N SER A 412 -5.93 -19.70 6.70
CA SER A 412 -6.65 -20.90 6.27
C SER A 412 -7.92 -20.47 5.56
N ARG A 413 -8.46 -21.37 4.72
CA ARG A 413 -9.77 -21.18 4.11
C ARG A 413 -10.60 -22.45 4.25
N ILE A 414 -11.91 -22.30 4.45
CA ILE A 414 -12.85 -23.42 4.53
C ILE A 414 -14.02 -23.22 3.58
N LEU A 415 -14.44 -24.30 2.92
CA LEU A 415 -15.78 -24.41 2.36
C LEU A 415 -16.64 -25.13 3.39
N TYR A 416 -17.82 -24.60 3.63
CA TYR A 416 -18.75 -25.15 4.59
C TYR A 416 -20.17 -25.06 4.05
N THR A 417 -21.10 -25.66 4.75
CA THR A 417 -22.53 -25.57 4.46
C THR A 417 -23.21 -24.60 5.40
N THR A 418 -24.14 -23.82 4.87
CA THR A 418 -25.03 -22.92 5.60
C THR A 418 -26.47 -23.18 5.13
N ARG A 419 -27.42 -22.38 5.62
CA ARG A 419 -28.83 -22.46 5.25
C ARG A 419 -29.32 -21.09 4.80
N ASN A 420 -29.85 -21.01 3.58
CA ASN A 420 -30.44 -19.77 3.09
C ASN A 420 -31.76 -19.43 3.80
N PHE A 421 -32.33 -18.26 3.50
CA PHE A 421 -33.59 -17.84 4.13
C PHE A 421 -34.75 -18.82 3.90
N ASN A 422 -34.80 -19.49 2.74
CA ASN A 422 -35.86 -20.43 2.39
C ASN A 422 -35.68 -21.81 3.05
N GLY A 423 -34.59 -22.00 3.80
CA GLY A 423 -34.31 -23.24 4.51
C GLY A 423 -33.52 -24.26 3.69
N THR A 424 -32.99 -23.93 2.52
CA THR A 424 -32.16 -24.84 1.72
C THR A 424 -30.72 -24.86 2.24
N ILE A 425 -30.14 -26.05 2.42
CA ILE A 425 -28.72 -26.21 2.74
C ILE A 425 -27.90 -25.93 1.48
N ILE A 426 -26.98 -24.98 1.58
CA ILE A 426 -26.16 -24.49 0.47
C ILE A 426 -24.70 -24.33 0.91
N PRO A 427 -23.73 -24.43 -0.02
CA PRO A 427 -22.34 -24.17 0.30
C PRO A 427 -22.06 -22.66 0.45
N ALA A 428 -21.04 -22.34 1.24
CA ALA A 428 -20.45 -21.02 1.39
C ALA A 428 -18.94 -21.18 1.71
N SER A 429 -18.21 -20.07 1.65
CA SER A 429 -16.77 -20.02 1.97
C SER A 429 -16.49 -19.06 3.11
N ALA A 430 -15.37 -19.28 3.79
CA ALA A 430 -14.85 -18.44 4.87
C ALA A 430 -13.33 -18.52 4.91
N TYR A 431 -12.68 -17.49 5.47
CA TYR A 431 -11.28 -17.55 5.85
C TYR A 431 -11.08 -17.54 7.36
N ILE A 432 -9.93 -18.07 7.78
CA ILE A 432 -9.42 -17.95 9.14
C ILE A 432 -8.06 -17.28 9.08
N LEU A 433 -7.94 -16.08 9.65
CA LEU A 433 -6.66 -15.38 9.81
C LEU A 433 -6.11 -15.67 11.20
N TRP A 434 -4.93 -16.27 11.25
CA TRP A 434 -4.29 -16.72 12.48
C TRP A 434 -3.29 -15.70 13.01
N PRO A 435 -3.30 -15.44 14.33
CA PRO A 435 -2.24 -14.69 14.98
C PRO A 435 -0.96 -15.54 15.05
N PHE A 436 0.20 -14.89 15.04
CA PHE A 436 1.46 -15.58 15.36
C PHE A 436 1.47 -16.07 16.82
N LEU A 437 1.01 -15.20 17.73
CA LEU A 437 0.93 -15.46 19.17
C LEU A 437 -0.53 -15.34 19.62
N PRO A 438 -1.20 -16.48 19.92
CA PRO A 438 -2.55 -16.46 20.46
C PRO A 438 -2.66 -15.70 21.78
N ARG A 439 -3.62 -14.79 21.88
CA ARG A 439 -3.92 -14.02 23.10
C ARG A 439 -4.38 -14.94 24.22
N GLN A 440 -3.90 -14.68 25.45
CA GLN A 440 -4.23 -15.46 26.65
C GLN A 440 -4.89 -14.56 27.70
N PHE A 441 -5.94 -15.05 28.36
CA PHE A 441 -6.71 -14.28 29.36
C PHE A 441 -6.63 -14.83 30.78
N ASN A 442 -6.14 -16.07 30.94
CA ASN A 442 -5.99 -16.76 32.21
C ASN A 442 -4.57 -17.32 32.34
N SER A 443 -4.13 -17.63 33.56
CA SER A 443 -2.80 -18.23 33.84
C SER A 443 -2.62 -19.66 33.29
N ASN A 444 -3.72 -20.38 33.02
CA ASN A 444 -3.70 -21.68 32.37
C ASN A 444 -4.02 -21.52 30.88
N SER A 445 -2.98 -21.44 30.05
CA SER A 445 -3.06 -21.42 28.59
C SER A 445 -3.15 -22.85 28.07
N ASP A 446 -4.20 -23.18 27.32
CA ASP A 446 -4.29 -24.42 26.54
C ASP A 446 -3.65 -24.26 25.14
N GLY A 447 -2.99 -23.13 24.89
CA GLY A 447 -2.33 -22.78 23.64
C GLY A 447 -3.28 -22.43 22.49
N LYS A 448 -4.60 -22.39 22.73
CA LYS A 448 -5.59 -22.14 21.67
C LYS A 448 -5.93 -20.65 21.55
N ALA A 449 -6.25 -20.23 20.34
CA ALA A 449 -6.63 -18.87 20.03
C ALA A 449 -8.10 -18.60 20.41
N PRO A 450 -8.38 -17.47 21.11
CA PRO A 450 -9.71 -16.88 21.15
C PRO A 450 -10.08 -16.36 19.75
N ALA A 451 -11.37 -16.39 19.41
CA ALA A 451 -11.82 -16.03 18.07
C ALA A 451 -12.61 -14.72 18.04
N VAL A 452 -12.40 -13.93 16.99
CA VAL A 452 -13.34 -12.90 16.56
C VAL A 452 -14.04 -13.38 15.30
N LEU A 453 -15.35 -13.51 15.38
CA LEU A 453 -16.21 -13.82 14.25
C LEU A 453 -16.58 -12.52 13.54
N TRP A 454 -15.92 -12.25 12.40
CA TRP A 454 -15.99 -11.00 11.67
C TRP A 454 -17.04 -11.03 10.57
N ALA A 455 -18.16 -10.34 10.79
CA ALA A 455 -19.19 -10.09 9.80
C ALA A 455 -18.85 -8.82 9.00
N HIS A 456 -18.30 -8.99 7.79
CA HIS A 456 -17.91 -7.87 6.94
C HIS A 456 -19.12 -7.07 6.41
N GLY A 457 -18.91 -5.78 6.11
CA GLY A 457 -19.89 -4.97 5.37
C GLY A 457 -19.92 -5.25 3.87
N THR A 458 -20.56 -4.40 3.07
CA THR A 458 -20.87 -4.68 1.65
C THR A 458 -19.64 -4.73 0.74
N SER A 459 -19.09 -5.93 0.50
CA SER A 459 -18.00 -6.16 -0.46
C SER A 459 -18.46 -6.10 -1.91
N GLY A 460 -19.67 -6.58 -2.16
CA GLY A 460 -20.33 -6.58 -3.46
C GLY A 460 -21.45 -7.59 -3.48
N PHE A 461 -21.86 -8.02 -4.68
CA PHE A 461 -23.12 -8.74 -4.85
C PHE A 461 -23.00 -10.11 -5.53
N PHE A 462 -21.83 -10.42 -6.09
CA PHE A 462 -21.60 -11.67 -6.82
C PHE A 462 -20.27 -12.29 -6.43
N ILE A 463 -20.02 -13.48 -6.97
CA ILE A 463 -18.95 -14.40 -6.61
C ILE A 463 -17.59 -13.74 -6.34
N ASP A 464 -17.13 -12.82 -7.20
CA ASP A 464 -15.79 -12.21 -7.09
C ASP A 464 -15.66 -11.25 -5.88
N SER A 465 -16.76 -10.93 -5.20
CA SER A 465 -16.77 -10.06 -4.01
C SER A 465 -16.57 -10.81 -2.68
N ALA A 466 -16.11 -12.07 -2.70
CA ALA A 466 -15.78 -12.81 -1.49
C ALA A 466 -14.55 -12.23 -0.78
N PRO A 467 -14.64 -11.79 0.49
CA PRO A 467 -13.47 -11.42 1.30
C PRO A 467 -12.30 -12.39 1.23
N SER A 468 -12.54 -13.70 1.30
CA SER A 468 -11.50 -14.75 1.26
C SER A 468 -10.80 -14.88 -0.10
N ALA A 469 -11.32 -14.22 -1.13
CA ALA A 469 -10.72 -14.12 -2.46
C ALA A 469 -9.92 -12.83 -2.67
N HIS A 470 -10.02 -11.86 -1.77
CA HIS A 470 -9.30 -10.60 -1.87
C HIS A 470 -7.89 -10.70 -1.29
N ARG A 471 -6.91 -10.09 -1.95
CA ARG A 471 -5.52 -9.99 -1.48
C ARG A 471 -5.46 -9.47 -0.04
N GLY A 472 -6.19 -8.38 0.24
CA GLY A 472 -6.29 -7.76 1.57
C GLY A 472 -7.42 -8.30 2.45
N LEU A 473 -8.01 -9.46 2.13
CA LEU A 473 -9.11 -10.09 2.89
C LEU A 473 -10.37 -9.23 3.09
N TYR A 474 -10.49 -8.13 2.34
CA TYR A 474 -11.49 -7.07 2.47
C TYR A 474 -11.44 -6.36 3.85
N TYR A 475 -11.57 -5.02 3.90
CA TYR A 475 -11.17 -4.15 5.05
C TYR A 475 -9.66 -4.06 5.34
N GLU A 476 -8.81 -4.79 4.61
CA GLU A 476 -7.35 -4.68 4.68
C GLU A 476 -6.80 -4.76 6.11
N ASN A 477 -5.95 -3.79 6.49
CA ASN A 477 -5.33 -3.73 7.80
C ASN A 477 -6.24 -3.15 8.90
N VAL A 478 -7.46 -2.69 8.57
CA VAL A 478 -8.30 -1.93 9.50
C VAL A 478 -9.01 -2.83 10.50
N VAL A 479 -9.49 -4.00 10.06
CA VAL A 479 -10.28 -4.89 10.94
C VAL A 479 -9.68 -6.28 11.12
N PRO A 480 -9.64 -7.18 10.10
CA PRO A 480 -9.22 -8.56 10.33
C PRO A 480 -7.78 -8.62 10.84
N LEU A 481 -6.90 -7.83 10.22
CA LEU A 481 -5.51 -7.79 10.66
C LEU A 481 -5.34 -7.16 12.05
N ALA A 482 -6.12 -6.13 12.39
CA ALA A 482 -6.07 -5.51 13.70
C ALA A 482 -6.41 -6.50 14.83
N PHE A 483 -7.34 -7.43 14.59
CA PHE A 483 -7.63 -8.51 15.53
C PHE A 483 -6.51 -9.56 15.58
N ALA A 484 -6.00 -9.99 14.43
CA ALA A 484 -4.93 -10.98 14.35
C ALA A 484 -3.62 -10.50 15.03
N GLN A 485 -3.26 -9.24 14.84
CA GLN A 485 -2.10 -8.63 15.50
C GLN A 485 -2.26 -8.52 17.02
N GLU A 486 -3.50 -8.52 17.50
CA GLU A 486 -3.85 -8.47 18.92
C GLU A 486 -4.05 -9.88 19.51
N GLY A 487 -3.70 -10.92 18.74
CA GLY A 487 -3.65 -12.31 19.18
C GLY A 487 -4.98 -13.08 19.05
N TYR A 488 -5.98 -12.53 18.38
CA TYR A 488 -7.24 -13.23 18.10
C TYR A 488 -7.17 -13.97 16.76
N ALA A 489 -7.68 -15.19 16.69
CA ALA A 489 -8.01 -15.80 15.40
C ALA A 489 -9.24 -15.10 14.81
N VAL A 490 -9.21 -14.72 13.54
CA VAL A 490 -10.37 -14.10 12.88
C VAL A 490 -11.03 -15.13 12.00
N VAL A 491 -12.28 -15.48 12.31
CA VAL A 491 -13.13 -16.30 11.44
C VAL A 491 -14.03 -15.35 10.68
N ALA A 492 -13.94 -15.33 9.35
CA ALA A 492 -14.68 -14.39 8.52
C ALA A 492 -15.43 -15.13 7.39
N PRO A 493 -16.76 -15.28 7.47
CA PRO A 493 -17.56 -15.79 6.36
C PRO A 493 -17.49 -14.83 5.17
N ASP A 494 -17.60 -15.37 3.95
CA ASP A 494 -17.84 -14.56 2.76
C ASP A 494 -19.32 -14.22 2.57
N TYR A 495 -20.21 -14.89 3.30
CA TYR A 495 -21.65 -15.02 3.03
C TYR A 495 -21.97 -15.88 1.80
N ALA A 496 -23.09 -16.58 1.85
CA ALA A 496 -23.54 -17.42 0.74
C ALA A 496 -23.72 -16.59 -0.54
N GLY A 497 -23.33 -17.17 -1.69
CA GLY A 497 -23.37 -16.50 -3.00
C GLY A 497 -22.17 -15.61 -3.31
N LEU A 498 -21.31 -15.34 -2.32
CA LEU A 498 -19.97 -14.77 -2.52
C LEU A 498 -18.96 -15.92 -2.42
N GLY A 499 -18.00 -15.99 -3.35
CA GLY A 499 -17.03 -17.09 -3.43
C GLY A 499 -17.59 -18.38 -4.04
N VAL A 500 -18.77 -18.81 -3.60
CA VAL A 500 -19.49 -19.96 -4.17
C VAL A 500 -20.91 -19.54 -4.58
N ASP A 501 -21.14 -19.44 -5.88
CA ASP A 501 -22.43 -18.98 -6.46
C ASP A 501 -23.24 -20.08 -7.16
N LYS A 502 -22.77 -21.34 -7.10
CA LYS A 502 -23.47 -22.51 -7.67
C LYS A 502 -23.63 -23.61 -6.64
N SER A 503 -24.80 -24.26 -6.66
CA SER A 503 -25.00 -25.53 -5.95
C SER A 503 -24.40 -26.70 -6.71
N TRP A 504 -24.36 -27.89 -6.10
CA TRP A 504 -24.01 -29.15 -6.77
C TRP A 504 -24.88 -29.43 -8.01
N GLY A 505 -26.13 -28.97 -8.02
CA GLY A 505 -27.04 -29.07 -9.17
C GLY A 505 -26.89 -27.94 -10.20
N ARG A 506 -25.84 -27.11 -10.08
CA ARG A 506 -25.58 -25.91 -10.91
C ARG A 506 -26.65 -24.82 -10.85
N THR A 507 -27.50 -24.84 -9.82
CA THR A 507 -28.45 -23.74 -9.56
C THR A 507 -27.73 -22.54 -8.96
N ASP A 508 -28.11 -21.33 -9.37
CA ASP A 508 -27.58 -20.08 -8.81
C ASP A 508 -27.83 -19.99 -7.30
N ILE A 509 -26.80 -19.59 -6.56
CA ILE A 509 -26.86 -19.21 -5.15
C ILE A 509 -26.62 -17.69 -5.10
N PRO A 510 -27.68 -16.88 -4.98
CA PRO A 510 -27.50 -15.44 -4.88
C PRO A 510 -27.11 -15.03 -3.46
N HIS A 511 -26.28 -13.99 -3.35
CA HIS A 511 -26.07 -13.33 -2.08
C HIS A 511 -27.36 -12.64 -1.61
N GLN A 512 -27.98 -13.17 -0.56
CA GLN A 512 -29.23 -12.64 0.02
C GLN A 512 -28.98 -11.35 0.81
N TYR A 513 -28.53 -10.32 0.08
CA TYR A 513 -28.12 -9.02 0.60
C TYR A 513 -29.22 -8.38 1.46
N PHE A 514 -28.86 -7.90 2.66
CA PHE A 514 -29.76 -7.34 3.68
C PHE A 514 -30.85 -8.27 4.23
N VAL A 515 -30.80 -9.56 3.89
CA VAL A 515 -31.63 -10.59 4.53
C VAL A 515 -30.87 -11.06 5.77
N THR A 516 -30.93 -10.24 6.82
CA THR A 516 -30.11 -10.42 8.03
C THR A 516 -30.15 -11.83 8.64
N PRO A 517 -31.30 -12.54 8.69
CA PRO A 517 -31.32 -13.93 9.19
C PRO A 517 -30.46 -14.91 8.37
N ALA A 518 -30.32 -14.71 7.06
CA ALA A 518 -29.45 -15.54 6.22
C ALA A 518 -27.98 -15.27 6.56
N GLY A 519 -27.54 -14.00 6.49
CA GLY A 519 -26.15 -13.63 6.82
C GLY A 519 -25.74 -13.95 8.26
N ALA A 520 -26.66 -13.85 9.23
CA ALA A 520 -26.43 -14.26 10.61
C ALA A 520 -26.09 -15.76 10.73
N GLN A 521 -26.74 -16.61 9.94
CA GLN A 521 -26.46 -18.05 9.94
C GLN A 521 -25.19 -18.38 9.17
N ASP A 522 -24.93 -17.73 8.04
CA ASP A 522 -23.64 -17.86 7.35
C ASP A 522 -22.49 -17.61 8.33
N THR A 523 -22.65 -16.58 9.16
CA THR A 523 -21.67 -16.22 10.20
C THR A 523 -21.56 -17.28 11.28
N LEU A 524 -22.65 -17.73 11.88
CA LEU A 524 -22.61 -18.72 12.97
C LEU A 524 -22.18 -20.12 12.48
N PHE A 525 -22.64 -20.57 11.31
CA PHE A 525 -22.22 -21.84 10.74
C PHE A 525 -20.76 -21.82 10.25
N ALA A 526 -20.22 -20.66 9.84
CA ALA A 526 -18.78 -20.53 9.60
C ALA A 526 -17.98 -20.75 10.88
N MET A 527 -18.47 -20.27 12.03
CA MET A 527 -17.82 -20.52 13.33
C MET A 527 -17.90 -22.00 13.73
N GLU A 528 -19.04 -22.66 13.56
CA GLU A 528 -19.16 -24.11 13.80
C GLU A 528 -18.20 -24.91 12.91
N ALA A 529 -18.13 -24.57 11.63
CA ALA A 529 -17.25 -25.23 10.68
C ALA A 529 -15.76 -24.95 10.99
N ALA A 530 -15.41 -23.74 11.41
CA ALA A 530 -14.05 -23.42 11.84
C ALA A 530 -13.65 -24.20 13.10
N LEU A 531 -14.55 -24.35 14.07
CA LEU A 531 -14.32 -25.18 15.25
C LEU A 531 -14.20 -26.66 14.88
N GLU A 532 -15.03 -27.17 13.98
CA GLU A 532 -14.91 -28.54 13.48
C GLU A 532 -13.55 -28.79 12.82
N ALA A 533 -13.11 -27.88 11.94
CA ALA A 533 -11.83 -28.00 11.23
C ALA A 533 -10.61 -27.77 12.13
N PHE A 534 -10.70 -26.88 13.12
CA PHE A 534 -9.54 -26.36 13.85
C PHE A 534 -9.68 -26.36 15.38
N ARG A 535 -10.48 -27.27 15.97
CA ARG A 535 -10.66 -27.41 17.44
C ARG A 535 -9.39 -27.54 18.28
N ASN A 536 -8.28 -27.95 17.66
CA ASN A 536 -6.98 -28.06 18.32
C ASN A 536 -6.25 -26.72 18.41
N ARG A 537 -6.64 -25.73 17.58
CA ARG A 537 -6.06 -24.38 17.55
C ARG A 537 -7.04 -23.29 18.01
N LEU A 538 -8.36 -23.51 17.90
CA LEU A 538 -9.39 -22.58 18.37
C LEU A 538 -9.94 -22.99 19.73
N SER A 539 -10.04 -22.03 20.64
CA SER A 539 -10.50 -22.24 22.02
C SER A 539 -12.01 -22.47 22.14
N GLY A 540 -12.81 -22.15 21.12
CA GLY A 540 -14.26 -22.08 21.22
C GLY A 540 -14.78 -20.73 21.71
N LYS A 541 -14.01 -20.01 22.54
CA LYS A 541 -14.36 -18.69 23.07
C LYS A 541 -14.33 -17.62 22.00
N PHE A 542 -15.44 -16.92 21.79
CA PHE A 542 -15.53 -15.95 20.69
C PHE A 542 -16.46 -14.76 20.94
N ALA A 543 -16.16 -13.66 20.23
CA ALA A 543 -17.04 -12.50 20.09
C ALA A 543 -17.45 -12.31 18.63
N ILE A 544 -18.55 -11.60 18.39
CA ILE A 544 -19.02 -11.26 17.04
C ILE A 544 -18.81 -9.78 16.81
N VAL A 545 -18.20 -9.41 15.69
CA VAL A 545 -17.97 -8.00 15.33
C VAL A 545 -18.45 -7.80 13.89
N GLY A 546 -19.11 -6.69 13.60
CA GLY A 546 -19.45 -6.33 12.23
C GLY A 546 -19.63 -4.84 11.99
N HIS A 547 -19.52 -4.46 10.72
CA HIS A 547 -19.68 -3.07 10.24
C HIS A 547 -20.71 -2.96 9.11
N SER A 548 -21.51 -1.88 9.07
CA SER A 548 -22.47 -1.62 7.98
C SER A 548 -23.50 -2.74 7.84
N GLN A 549 -23.61 -3.39 6.66
CA GLN A 549 -24.34 -4.65 6.47
C GLN A 549 -23.95 -5.69 7.54
N GLY A 550 -22.64 -5.88 7.73
CA GLY A 550 -22.04 -6.77 8.70
C GLY A 550 -22.39 -6.41 10.13
N GLY A 551 -22.59 -5.12 10.45
CA GLY A 551 -23.05 -4.67 11.76
C GLY A 551 -24.48 -5.14 12.03
N GLY A 552 -25.35 -5.02 11.03
CA GLY A 552 -26.69 -5.62 11.05
C GLY A 552 -26.62 -7.14 11.21
N ILE A 553 -25.74 -7.82 10.47
CA ILE A 553 -25.54 -9.28 10.56
C ILE A 553 -25.03 -9.70 11.94
N ALA A 554 -24.09 -8.98 12.53
CA ALA A 554 -23.54 -9.25 13.87
C ALA A 554 -24.63 -9.15 14.94
N TRP A 555 -25.47 -8.11 14.89
CA TRP A 555 -26.65 -8.01 15.77
C TRP A 555 -27.67 -9.12 15.46
N GLY A 556 -27.87 -9.45 14.19
CA GLY A 556 -28.66 -10.60 13.73
C GLY A 556 -28.21 -11.93 14.33
N ALA A 557 -26.91 -12.19 14.38
CA ALA A 557 -26.32 -13.39 14.94
C ALA A 557 -26.53 -13.45 16.46
N ALA A 558 -26.38 -12.34 17.17
CA ALA A 558 -26.72 -12.27 18.60
C ALA A 558 -28.20 -12.65 18.87
N LYS A 559 -29.11 -12.30 17.95
CA LYS A 559 -30.52 -12.70 18.04
C LYS A 559 -30.74 -14.17 17.71
N ALA A 560 -30.06 -14.70 16.70
CA ALA A 560 -30.12 -16.12 16.37
C ALA A 560 -29.63 -16.98 17.55
N LEU A 561 -28.54 -16.56 18.20
CA LEU A 561 -28.04 -17.16 19.44
C LEU A 561 -29.06 -17.11 20.58
N ALA A 562 -29.71 -15.97 20.83
CA ALA A 562 -30.75 -15.86 21.86
C ALA A 562 -31.98 -16.74 21.57
N LYS A 563 -32.33 -16.88 20.30
CA LYS A 563 -33.45 -17.73 19.87
C LYS A 563 -33.10 -19.23 19.92
N GLY A 564 -31.83 -19.58 19.75
CA GLY A 564 -31.36 -20.95 19.63
C GLY A 564 -31.95 -21.69 18.42
N LYS A 565 -32.28 -20.96 17.34
CA LYS A 565 -32.92 -21.52 16.14
C LYS A 565 -32.36 -20.92 14.84
N ASP A 566 -32.32 -21.76 13.80
CA ASP A 566 -31.94 -21.39 12.42
C ASP A 566 -33.13 -20.82 11.61
N THR A 567 -32.97 -20.49 10.32
CA THR A 567 -34.07 -19.97 9.47
C THR A 567 -35.18 -20.96 9.22
N SER A 568 -34.93 -22.28 9.31
CA SER A 568 -35.98 -23.30 9.22
C SER A 568 -36.80 -23.41 10.50
N GLY A 569 -36.34 -22.78 11.59
CA GLY A 569 -36.94 -22.90 12.92
C GLY A 569 -36.43 -24.10 13.72
N SER A 570 -35.45 -24.83 13.17
CA SER A 570 -34.77 -25.95 13.84
C SER A 570 -33.85 -25.44 14.94
N THR A 571 -33.69 -26.20 16.02
CA THR A 571 -32.73 -25.87 17.09
C THR A 571 -31.31 -25.82 16.55
N ALA A 572 -30.60 -24.72 16.80
CA ALA A 572 -29.24 -24.49 16.32
C ALA A 572 -28.47 -23.56 17.26
N PHE A 573 -27.14 -23.54 17.16
CA PHE A 573 -26.23 -22.61 17.85
C PHE A 573 -26.21 -22.69 19.39
N VAL A 574 -26.88 -23.67 20.00
CA VAL A 574 -26.93 -23.86 21.46
C VAL A 574 -25.52 -24.09 22.04
N GLU A 575 -24.68 -24.82 21.31
CA GLU A 575 -23.30 -25.08 21.73
C GLU A 575 -22.43 -23.81 21.60
N LEU A 576 -22.57 -23.05 20.51
CA LEU A 576 -21.86 -21.77 20.35
C LEU A 576 -22.21 -20.77 21.46
N LEU A 577 -23.45 -20.75 21.93
CA LEU A 577 -23.88 -19.81 22.97
C LEU A 577 -23.09 -19.94 24.28
N LYS A 578 -22.53 -21.12 24.58
CA LYS A 578 -21.80 -21.38 25.84
C LYS A 578 -20.52 -20.55 25.95
N ASP A 579 -19.82 -20.39 24.83
CA ASP A 579 -18.49 -19.75 24.77
C ASP A 579 -18.52 -18.37 24.09
N TYR A 580 -19.72 -17.89 23.74
CA TYR A 580 -19.96 -16.55 23.18
C TYR A 580 -19.85 -15.46 24.26
N VAL A 581 -19.05 -14.43 24.01
CA VAL A 581 -18.73 -13.39 25.01
C VAL A 581 -19.39 -12.03 24.77
N GLY A 582 -19.92 -11.76 23.57
CA GLY A 582 -20.60 -10.50 23.24
C GLY A 582 -20.50 -10.09 21.77
N THR A 583 -21.25 -9.04 21.41
CA THR A 583 -21.31 -8.50 20.05
C THR A 583 -20.95 -7.03 19.98
N ILE A 584 -20.16 -6.65 18.97
CA ILE A 584 -19.89 -5.27 18.56
C ILE A 584 -20.52 -5.03 17.18
N SER A 585 -21.33 -3.99 17.09
CA SER A 585 -22.14 -3.65 15.92
C SER A 585 -21.87 -2.19 15.53
N ILE A 586 -21.00 -1.99 14.53
CA ILE A 586 -20.51 -0.67 14.09
C ILE A 586 -21.33 -0.19 12.89
N ALA A 587 -21.83 1.05 12.94
CA ALA A 587 -22.67 1.67 11.90
C ALA A 587 -23.72 0.70 11.31
N PRO A 588 -24.52 0.00 12.13
CA PRO A 588 -25.27 -1.15 11.65
C PRO A 588 -26.47 -0.76 10.79
N VAL A 589 -26.67 -1.50 9.70
CA VAL A 589 -27.94 -1.49 8.98
C VAL A 589 -29.01 -2.07 9.90
N THR A 590 -29.83 -1.19 10.48
CA THR A 590 -30.90 -1.58 11.41
C THR A 590 -32.26 -1.70 10.74
N LYS A 591 -32.45 -1.00 9.62
CA LYS A 591 -33.60 -1.06 8.71
C LYS A 591 -33.08 -0.90 7.27
N PRO A 592 -33.22 -1.89 6.38
CA PRO A 592 -32.71 -1.79 5.01
C PRO A 592 -33.17 -0.57 4.23
N LEU A 593 -34.47 -0.22 4.29
CA LEU A 593 -35.04 0.87 3.50
C LEU A 593 -34.78 2.27 4.08
N SER A 594 -34.09 2.38 5.23
CA SER A 594 -33.59 3.67 5.72
C SER A 594 -32.24 4.05 5.11
N THR A 595 -31.61 3.16 4.35
CA THR A 595 -30.41 3.48 3.55
C THR A 595 -30.81 4.30 2.31
N PRO A 596 -29.85 4.96 1.60
CA PRO A 596 -30.17 5.66 0.36
C PRO A 596 -30.99 4.78 -0.60
N ARG A 597 -32.13 5.30 -1.07
CA ARG A 597 -33.14 4.50 -1.79
C ARG A 597 -32.58 3.84 -3.04
N LEU A 598 -31.80 4.59 -3.81
CA LEU A 598 -31.10 4.10 -5.00
C LEU A 598 -30.20 2.91 -4.69
N PHE A 599 -29.48 2.97 -3.58
CA PHE A 599 -28.65 1.87 -3.13
C PHE A 599 -29.48 0.62 -2.83
N SER A 600 -30.58 0.77 -2.08
CA SER A 600 -31.47 -0.35 -1.74
C SER A 600 -32.14 -1.00 -2.96
N SER A 601 -32.65 -0.22 -3.91
CA SER A 601 -33.43 -0.77 -5.02
C SER A 601 -32.62 -1.69 -5.92
N TYR A 602 -31.42 -1.28 -6.33
CA TYR A 602 -30.62 -2.07 -7.27
C TYR A 602 -29.93 -3.25 -6.58
N SER A 603 -29.50 -3.09 -5.32
CA SER A 603 -28.74 -4.12 -4.58
C SER A 603 -29.64 -5.23 -4.04
N ALA A 604 -30.75 -4.87 -3.40
CA ALA A 604 -31.66 -5.84 -2.81
C ALA A 604 -32.39 -6.66 -3.90
N SER A 605 -32.83 -5.99 -4.97
CA SER A 605 -33.61 -6.65 -6.03
C SER A 605 -32.84 -7.78 -6.75
N ILE A 606 -31.51 -7.87 -6.62
CA ILE A 606 -30.68 -8.95 -7.17
C ILE A 606 -31.13 -10.30 -6.63
N ALA A 607 -31.36 -10.38 -5.32
CA ALA A 607 -31.59 -11.63 -4.62
C ALA A 607 -33.04 -11.82 -4.19
N LEU A 608 -33.89 -10.79 -4.28
CA LEU A 608 -35.29 -10.89 -3.90
C LEU A 608 -36.07 -11.93 -4.71
N SER A 609 -35.72 -12.16 -5.97
CA SER A 609 -36.32 -13.22 -6.79
C SER A 609 -36.03 -14.63 -6.26
N SER A 610 -34.99 -14.80 -5.43
CA SER A 610 -34.69 -16.07 -4.76
C SER A 610 -35.53 -16.31 -3.51
N ILE A 611 -36.15 -15.25 -2.97
CA ILE A 611 -37.00 -15.31 -1.77
C ILE A 611 -38.47 -15.25 -2.16
N PHE A 612 -38.79 -14.42 -3.15
CA PHE A 612 -40.11 -14.19 -3.68
C PHE A 612 -40.14 -14.57 -5.16
N HIS A 613 -40.64 -15.77 -5.47
CA HIS A 613 -40.66 -16.30 -6.83
C HIS A 613 -41.49 -15.47 -7.82
N ASP A 614 -42.44 -14.67 -7.31
CA ASP A 614 -43.26 -13.74 -8.10
C ASP A 614 -42.56 -12.39 -8.36
N PHE A 615 -41.46 -12.12 -7.65
CA PHE A 615 -40.73 -10.87 -7.78
C PHE A 615 -39.88 -10.82 -9.05
N LYS A 616 -39.93 -9.68 -9.74
CA LYS A 616 -39.08 -9.34 -10.88
C LYS A 616 -38.42 -8.00 -10.63
N PRO A 617 -37.11 -7.83 -10.91
CA PRO A 617 -36.43 -6.54 -10.73
C PRO A 617 -37.12 -5.37 -11.45
N SER A 618 -37.78 -5.63 -12.59
CA SER A 618 -38.57 -4.64 -13.32
C SER A 618 -39.79 -4.10 -12.57
N GLN A 619 -40.18 -4.66 -11.41
CA GLN A 619 -41.18 -4.08 -10.52
C GLN A 619 -40.62 -2.88 -9.75
N TRP A 620 -39.32 -2.83 -9.49
CA TRP A 620 -38.65 -1.74 -8.77
C TRP A 620 -37.84 -0.84 -9.70
N LEU A 621 -37.23 -1.41 -10.73
CA LEU A 621 -36.31 -0.72 -11.63
C LEU A 621 -36.98 -0.38 -12.97
N THR A 622 -36.54 0.71 -13.58
CA THR A 622 -36.86 1.04 -14.99
C THR A 622 -36.17 0.04 -15.93
N PRO A 623 -36.51 0.01 -17.23
CA PRO A 623 -35.74 -0.80 -18.20
C PRO A 623 -34.23 -0.52 -18.15
N LEU A 624 -33.84 0.75 -17.96
CA LEU A 624 -32.44 1.14 -17.81
C LEU A 624 -31.84 0.59 -16.51
N GLY A 625 -32.55 0.71 -15.38
CA GLY A 625 -32.08 0.14 -14.10
C GLY A 625 -31.88 -1.37 -14.17
N VAL A 626 -32.78 -2.10 -14.84
CA VAL A 626 -32.63 -3.54 -15.09
C VAL A 626 -31.42 -3.83 -15.98
N ALA A 627 -31.19 -3.05 -17.04
CA ALA A 627 -30.03 -3.20 -17.90
C ALA A 627 -28.71 -2.99 -17.14
N ARG A 628 -28.62 -1.94 -16.31
CA ARG A 628 -27.44 -1.69 -15.48
C ARG A 628 -27.22 -2.77 -14.42
N GLN A 629 -28.29 -3.36 -13.88
CA GLN A 629 -28.19 -4.49 -12.95
C GLN A 629 -27.65 -5.76 -13.64
N ARG A 630 -28.06 -6.03 -14.89
CA ARG A 630 -27.48 -7.13 -15.68
C ARG A 630 -26.00 -6.89 -15.94
N LEU A 631 -25.62 -5.67 -16.32
CA LEU A 631 -24.23 -5.31 -16.52
C LEU A 631 -23.42 -5.52 -15.24
N MET A 632 -23.97 -5.11 -14.09
CA MET A 632 -23.34 -5.33 -12.79
C MET A 632 -23.06 -6.81 -12.52
N LYS A 633 -23.97 -7.73 -12.87
CA LYS A 633 -23.73 -9.19 -12.80
C LYS A 633 -22.61 -9.63 -13.74
N GLN A 634 -22.55 -9.11 -14.96
CA GLN A 634 -21.54 -9.48 -15.95
C GLN A 634 -20.12 -9.08 -15.53
N ILE A 635 -19.97 -7.98 -14.80
CA ILE A 635 -18.66 -7.43 -14.39
C ILE A 635 -18.23 -7.84 -12.97
N GLY A 636 -18.94 -8.79 -12.35
CA GLY A 636 -18.62 -9.29 -10.99
C GLY A 636 -19.19 -8.46 -9.83
N GLY A 637 -19.75 -7.28 -10.13
CA GLY A 637 -20.59 -6.46 -9.23
C GLY A 637 -19.99 -6.16 -7.86
N SER A 638 -18.77 -5.65 -7.84
CA SER A 638 -18.22 -4.99 -6.66
C SER A 638 -19.09 -3.80 -6.25
N VAL A 639 -19.09 -3.45 -4.96
CA VAL A 639 -19.90 -2.32 -4.43
C VAL A 639 -19.67 -1.03 -5.21
N ALA A 640 -18.43 -0.79 -5.61
CA ALA A 640 -18.04 0.47 -6.21
C ALA A 640 -18.28 0.49 -7.73
N ALA A 641 -18.26 -0.68 -8.41
CA ALA A 641 -18.79 -0.79 -9.76
C ALA A 641 -20.31 -0.50 -9.77
N GLY A 642 -21.03 -1.01 -8.75
CA GLY A 642 -22.44 -0.68 -8.55
C GLY A 642 -22.67 0.83 -8.44
N GLN A 643 -21.89 1.54 -7.62
CA GLN A 643 -22.07 2.98 -7.52
C GLN A 643 -21.79 3.75 -8.81
N GLN A 644 -20.73 3.42 -9.55
CA GLN A 644 -20.48 4.06 -10.85
C GLN A 644 -21.64 3.81 -11.84
N LEU A 645 -22.23 2.62 -11.76
CA LEU A 645 -23.40 2.27 -12.58
C LEU A 645 -24.69 2.96 -12.11
N PHE A 646 -24.89 3.25 -10.83
CA PHE A 646 -26.20 3.72 -10.37
C PHE A 646 -26.21 5.17 -9.89
N PHE A 647 -25.14 5.69 -9.28
CA PHE A 647 -25.13 7.03 -8.66
C PHE A 647 -24.78 8.17 -9.64
N THR A 648 -24.55 7.83 -10.91
CA THR A 648 -24.22 8.77 -11.98
C THR A 648 -25.46 9.31 -12.71
N GLU A 649 -26.66 8.85 -12.34
CA GLU A 649 -27.94 9.26 -12.91
C GLU A 649 -28.92 9.70 -11.82
N PRO A 650 -29.92 10.53 -12.14
CA PRO A 650 -31.02 10.79 -11.22
C PRO A 650 -31.79 9.51 -10.92
N GLN A 651 -32.23 9.37 -9.67
CA GLN A 651 -32.98 8.21 -9.18
C GLN A 651 -34.17 7.83 -10.08
N SER A 652 -34.88 8.82 -10.64
CA SER A 652 -36.04 8.62 -11.53
C SER A 652 -35.71 7.96 -12.87
N ALA A 653 -34.44 7.99 -13.31
CA ALA A 653 -34.01 7.31 -14.53
C ALA A 653 -33.87 5.79 -14.31
N LEU A 654 -33.59 5.37 -13.08
CA LEU A 654 -33.21 3.99 -12.74
C LEU A 654 -34.30 3.25 -11.96
N GLU A 655 -35.13 3.98 -11.20
CA GLU A 655 -36.21 3.41 -10.38
C GLU A 655 -37.60 3.79 -10.84
N LYS A 656 -38.58 2.91 -10.60
CA LYS A 656 -39.99 3.22 -10.79
C LYS A 656 -40.51 4.12 -9.66
N PRO A 657 -41.42 5.07 -9.93
CA PRO A 657 -42.01 5.88 -8.88
C PRO A 657 -42.72 5.00 -7.84
N ASN A 658 -42.58 5.34 -6.57
CA ASN A 658 -43.25 4.67 -5.44
C ASN A 658 -42.96 3.17 -5.26
N TRP A 659 -41.90 2.60 -5.85
CA TRP A 659 -41.57 1.16 -5.66
C TRP A 659 -41.47 0.74 -4.18
N TYR A 660 -40.95 1.65 -3.35
CA TYR A 660 -40.70 1.46 -1.92
C TYR A 660 -41.98 1.46 -1.06
N ASN A 661 -43.04 2.15 -1.52
CA ASN A 661 -44.33 2.25 -0.83
C ASN A 661 -45.41 1.31 -1.41
N SER A 662 -45.20 0.75 -2.60
CA SER A 662 -46.27 0.12 -3.39
C SER A 662 -46.22 -1.42 -3.49
N SER A 663 -45.24 -2.10 -2.87
CA SER A 663 -45.10 -3.55 -2.97
C SER A 663 -45.00 -4.26 -1.62
N TYR A 664 -45.74 -5.37 -1.48
CA TYR A 664 -45.58 -6.35 -0.41
C TYR A 664 -44.10 -6.77 -0.23
N HIS A 665 -43.36 -6.87 -1.34
CA HIS A 665 -41.95 -7.19 -1.37
C HIS A 665 -41.10 -6.16 -0.60
N ALA A 666 -41.32 -4.86 -0.79
CA ALA A 666 -40.54 -3.82 -0.11
C ALA A 666 -40.77 -3.82 1.40
N ALA A 667 -42.04 -3.90 1.83
CA ALA A 667 -42.40 -3.96 3.24
C ALA A 667 -41.86 -5.22 3.93
N THR A 668 -41.86 -6.36 3.22
CA THR A 668 -41.32 -7.61 3.75
C THR A 668 -39.79 -7.58 3.79
N PHE A 669 -39.13 -7.06 2.75
CA PHE A 669 -37.69 -6.89 2.71
C PHE A 669 -37.16 -6.05 3.88
N ASP A 670 -37.80 -4.91 4.18
CA ASP A 670 -37.40 -4.06 5.31
C ASP A 670 -37.55 -4.80 6.65
N LYS A 671 -38.63 -5.58 6.82
CA LYS A 671 -38.85 -6.42 8.01
C LYS A 671 -37.82 -7.55 8.14
N LEU A 672 -37.36 -8.12 7.04
CA LEU A 672 -36.35 -9.20 7.02
C LEU A 672 -35.00 -8.70 7.52
N GLY A 673 -34.57 -7.52 7.08
CA GLY A 673 -33.31 -6.95 7.53
C GLY A 673 -33.35 -6.29 8.91
N ALA A 674 -34.54 -6.05 9.47
CA ALA A 674 -34.69 -5.37 10.75
C ALA A 674 -34.14 -6.16 11.95
N VAL A 675 -33.16 -5.57 12.64
CA VAL A 675 -32.48 -6.19 13.78
C VAL A 675 -33.09 -5.84 15.14
N GLY A 676 -33.57 -4.60 15.31
CA GLY A 676 -34.12 -4.10 16.58
C GLY A 676 -35.37 -4.81 17.09
N ASP A 677 -35.76 -4.43 18.32
CA ASP A 677 -37.03 -4.79 18.97
C ASP A 677 -37.22 -6.30 19.18
N LYS A 678 -36.12 -7.05 19.15
CA LYS A 678 -36.08 -8.52 19.24
C LYS A 678 -35.04 -8.96 20.28
N PRO A 679 -35.19 -10.15 20.90
CA PRO A 679 -34.26 -10.60 21.94
C PRO A 679 -32.89 -10.90 21.33
N PHE A 680 -31.82 -10.58 22.08
CA PHE A 680 -30.43 -10.81 21.68
C PHE A 680 -29.62 -11.39 22.84
N ALA A 681 -28.59 -12.18 22.51
CA ALA A 681 -27.74 -12.85 23.48
C ALA A 681 -26.57 -11.96 23.90
N GLY A 682 -26.11 -12.13 25.14
CA GLY A 682 -24.93 -11.47 25.69
C GLY A 682 -24.96 -9.93 25.69
N PRO A 683 -23.84 -9.29 26.03
CA PRO A 683 -23.68 -7.85 25.91
C PRO A 683 -23.57 -7.40 24.45
N LEU A 684 -24.24 -6.30 24.12
CA LEU A 684 -24.21 -5.68 22.79
C LEU A 684 -23.63 -4.26 22.86
N LEU A 685 -22.58 -3.98 22.10
CA LEU A 685 -22.06 -2.65 21.84
C LEU A 685 -22.49 -2.18 20.45
N VAL A 686 -23.18 -1.06 20.38
CA VAL A 686 -23.53 -0.37 19.13
C VAL A 686 -22.72 0.92 19.03
N ILE A 687 -22.05 1.16 17.90
CA ILE A 687 -21.26 2.36 17.64
C ILE A 687 -21.82 3.05 16.41
N GLN A 688 -22.06 4.36 16.48
CA GLN A 688 -22.61 5.14 15.37
C GLN A 688 -21.94 6.52 15.29
N GLY A 689 -21.53 6.91 14.07
CA GLY A 689 -21.07 8.26 13.78
C GLY A 689 -22.24 9.21 13.52
N SER A 690 -22.13 10.48 13.93
CA SER A 690 -23.19 11.48 13.76
C SER A 690 -23.39 11.94 12.30
N GLU A 691 -22.36 11.84 11.48
CA GLU A 691 -22.34 12.28 10.06
C GLU A 691 -22.40 11.10 9.09
N ASP A 692 -22.87 9.93 9.55
CA ASP A 692 -23.04 8.76 8.69
C ASP A 692 -24.12 8.98 7.63
N PHE A 693 -23.67 9.22 6.39
CA PHE A 693 -24.52 9.43 5.22
C PHE A 693 -25.31 8.19 4.80
N PHE A 694 -24.77 6.99 5.02
CA PHE A 694 -25.41 5.74 4.58
C PHE A 694 -26.43 5.24 5.59
N ILE A 695 -26.12 5.39 6.87
CA ILE A 695 -26.92 4.92 8.00
C ILE A 695 -27.18 6.09 8.93
N ALA A 696 -28.33 6.75 8.75
CA ALA A 696 -28.71 7.88 9.57
C ALA A 696 -28.67 7.53 11.07
N ALA A 697 -27.91 8.32 11.83
CA ALA A 697 -27.70 8.07 13.25
C ALA A 697 -29.00 8.12 14.07
N SER A 698 -30.00 8.88 13.61
CA SER A 698 -31.35 8.91 14.18
C SER A 698 -32.03 7.53 14.12
N THR A 699 -31.95 6.84 12.99
CA THR A 699 -32.54 5.50 12.81
C THR A 699 -31.89 4.47 13.74
N THR A 700 -30.56 4.50 13.85
CA THR A 700 -29.83 3.63 14.77
C THR A 700 -30.20 3.95 16.21
N ASN A 701 -30.26 5.23 16.58
CA ASN A 701 -30.64 5.68 17.92
C ASN A 701 -32.06 5.25 18.33
N GLU A 702 -33.03 5.37 17.42
CA GLU A 702 -34.40 4.90 17.63
C GLU A 702 -34.43 3.38 17.84
N THR A 703 -33.71 2.63 17.02
CA THR A 703 -33.65 1.17 17.10
C THR A 703 -33.02 0.70 18.40
N VAL A 704 -31.90 1.32 18.81
CA VAL A 704 -31.24 1.09 20.10
C VAL A 704 -32.19 1.37 21.27
N THR A 705 -32.87 2.52 21.25
CA THR A 705 -33.78 2.93 22.33
C THR A 705 -34.95 1.98 22.47
N ARG A 706 -35.64 1.65 21.37
CA ARG A 706 -36.79 0.73 21.40
C ARG A 706 -36.39 -0.68 21.80
N THR A 707 -35.21 -1.15 21.36
CA THR A 707 -34.68 -2.45 21.79
C THR A 707 -34.38 -2.46 23.29
N ALA A 708 -33.71 -1.44 23.82
CA ALA A 708 -33.41 -1.35 25.24
C ALA A 708 -34.68 -1.28 26.10
N ASN A 709 -35.71 -0.55 25.66
CA ASN A 709 -37.00 -0.49 26.35
C ASN A 709 -37.72 -1.83 26.37
N SER A 710 -37.59 -2.60 25.28
CA SER A 710 -38.20 -3.93 25.16
C SER A 710 -37.45 -5.00 25.97
N TYR A 711 -36.13 -4.80 26.19
CA TYR A 711 -35.25 -5.75 26.88
C TYR A 711 -34.38 -5.04 27.94
N PRO A 712 -34.98 -4.45 29.00
CA PRO A 712 -34.28 -3.59 29.96
C PRO A 712 -33.27 -4.34 30.85
N HIS A 713 -33.35 -5.67 30.89
CA HIS A 713 -32.42 -6.51 31.65
C HIS A 713 -31.20 -6.95 30.86
N ASN A 714 -31.17 -6.71 29.54
CA ASN A 714 -30.02 -7.00 28.69
C ASN A 714 -28.98 -5.87 28.82
N SER A 715 -27.71 -6.19 28.58
CA SER A 715 -26.63 -5.21 28.57
C SER A 715 -26.47 -4.63 27.17
N LEU A 716 -26.85 -3.36 26.97
CA LEU A 716 -26.71 -2.66 25.70
C LEU A 716 -25.92 -1.37 25.91
N SER A 717 -24.79 -1.22 25.24
CA SER A 717 -24.00 0.00 25.21
C SER A 717 -24.14 0.68 23.86
N TYR A 718 -24.40 1.98 23.85
CA TYR A 718 -24.48 2.78 22.65
C TYR A 718 -23.46 3.92 22.70
N VAL A 719 -22.49 3.86 21.79
CA VAL A 719 -21.48 4.89 21.61
C VAL A 719 -21.87 5.73 20.42
N TYR A 720 -22.10 7.02 20.67
CA TYR A 720 -22.36 8.02 19.65
C TYR A 720 -21.10 8.86 19.48
N VAL A 721 -20.54 8.89 18.27
CA VAL A 721 -19.28 9.55 17.97
C VAL A 721 -19.55 10.74 17.07
N ASP A 722 -19.19 11.93 17.53
CA ASP A 722 -19.48 13.15 16.83
C ASP A 722 -18.55 13.36 15.63
N LYS A 723 -19.10 13.94 14.55
CA LYS A 723 -18.46 14.27 13.28
C LYS A 723 -17.79 13.11 12.53
N PHE A 724 -18.18 11.88 12.81
CA PHE A 724 -17.67 10.71 12.09
C PHE A 724 -18.68 10.22 11.04
N GLY A 725 -18.18 10.00 9.83
CA GLY A 725 -18.89 9.34 8.74
C GLY A 725 -18.91 7.80 8.85
N HIS A 726 -19.43 7.14 7.81
CA HIS A 726 -19.77 5.72 7.82
C HIS A 726 -18.57 4.79 8.07
N THR A 727 -17.50 4.90 7.27
CA THR A 727 -16.31 4.03 7.35
C THR A 727 -15.25 4.51 8.35
N PRO A 728 -14.88 5.82 8.41
CA PRO A 728 -13.82 6.29 9.31
C PRO A 728 -14.05 5.99 10.79
N ILE A 729 -15.32 5.78 11.19
CA ILE A 729 -15.71 5.43 12.56
C ILE A 729 -14.99 4.19 13.09
N ILE A 730 -14.67 3.21 12.23
CA ILE A 730 -14.01 1.98 12.64
C ILE A 730 -12.62 2.29 13.20
N SER A 731 -11.83 3.05 12.45
CA SER A 731 -10.46 3.42 12.81
C SER A 731 -10.43 4.48 13.92
N GLY A 732 -11.30 5.50 13.81
CA GLY A 732 -11.30 6.64 14.72
C GLY A 732 -11.57 6.28 16.18
N VAL A 733 -12.36 5.23 16.42
CA VAL A 733 -12.65 4.75 17.77
C VAL A 733 -12.18 3.31 18.03
N ARG A 734 -11.11 2.88 17.35
CA ARG A 734 -10.54 1.53 17.52
C ARG A 734 -10.21 1.15 18.95
N SER A 735 -9.57 2.06 19.67
CA SER A 735 -9.21 1.83 21.07
C SER A 735 -10.43 1.51 21.95
N LEU A 736 -11.58 2.13 21.68
CA LEU A 736 -12.82 1.92 22.45
C LEU A 736 -13.39 0.52 22.25
N TRP A 737 -13.55 0.08 21.00
CA TRP A 737 -14.13 -1.24 20.75
C TRP A 737 -13.16 -2.38 21.06
N MET A 738 -11.84 -2.17 20.93
CA MET A 738 -10.84 -3.15 21.39
C MET A 738 -10.82 -3.30 22.92
N ALA A 739 -10.90 -2.20 23.66
CA ALA A 739 -10.99 -2.26 25.11
C ALA A 739 -12.28 -2.96 25.58
N TRP A 740 -13.41 -2.68 24.92
CA TRP A 740 -14.66 -3.37 25.22
C TRP A 740 -14.58 -4.87 24.94
N LEU A 741 -13.93 -5.26 23.83
CA LEU A 741 -13.71 -6.66 23.46
C LEU A 741 -12.86 -7.38 24.50
N GLU A 742 -11.76 -6.77 24.91
CA GLU A 742 -10.87 -7.29 25.95
C GLU A 742 -11.64 -7.60 27.24
N ASP A 743 -12.46 -6.66 27.69
CA ASP A 743 -13.27 -6.84 28.89
C ASP A 743 -14.24 -8.03 28.78
N ARG A 744 -14.74 -8.36 27.57
CA ARG A 744 -15.58 -9.55 27.36
C ARG A 744 -14.80 -10.83 27.52
N PHE A 745 -13.63 -10.92 26.91
CA PHE A 745 -12.80 -12.11 27.03
C PHE A 745 -12.22 -12.30 28.45
N GLN A 746 -11.99 -11.22 29.19
CA GLN A 746 -11.64 -11.27 30.62
C GLN A 746 -12.83 -11.60 31.54
N GLY A 747 -14.05 -11.71 31.00
CA GLY A 747 -15.25 -12.05 31.79
C GLY A 747 -15.76 -10.92 32.70
N LYS A 748 -15.43 -9.65 32.40
CA LYS A 748 -15.89 -8.52 33.21
C LYS A 748 -17.40 -8.32 33.08
N LYS A 749 -18.10 -8.27 34.22
CA LYS A 749 -19.55 -8.07 34.29
C LYS A 749 -19.97 -6.74 33.67
N GLN A 750 -21.05 -6.77 32.91
CA GLN A 750 -21.62 -5.57 32.27
C GLN A 750 -22.82 -5.03 33.02
N LYS A 751 -22.98 -3.71 32.97
CA LYS A 751 -24.18 -3.05 33.48
C LYS A 751 -25.38 -3.49 32.64
N LYS A 752 -26.49 -3.81 33.31
CA LYS A 752 -27.77 -4.08 32.64
C LYS A 752 -28.42 -2.76 32.21
N GLY A 753 -29.29 -2.83 31.21
CA GLY A 753 -29.93 -1.69 30.61
C GLY A 753 -29.07 -0.99 29.56
N LEU A 754 -29.52 0.20 29.17
CA LEU A 754 -28.89 1.03 28.14
C LEU A 754 -27.84 1.97 28.76
N GLY A 755 -26.57 1.75 28.43
CA GLY A 755 -25.51 2.73 28.65
C GLY A 755 -25.29 3.59 27.40
N ARG A 756 -25.22 4.90 27.55
CA ARG A 756 -24.91 5.83 26.45
C ARG A 756 -23.58 6.53 26.70
N THR A 757 -22.73 6.54 25.69
CA THR A 757 -21.45 7.26 25.70
C THR A 757 -21.42 8.19 24.51
N TYR A 758 -21.04 9.43 24.75
CA TYR A 758 -20.83 10.44 23.70
C TYR A 758 -19.33 10.68 23.57
N VAL A 759 -18.80 10.65 22.34
CA VAL A 759 -17.37 10.76 22.06
C VAL A 759 -17.14 11.90 21.08
N ASN A 760 -16.27 12.83 21.46
CA ASN A 760 -15.82 13.95 20.62
C ASN A 760 -14.33 13.82 20.29
N GLY A 761 -13.89 14.51 19.23
CA GLY A 761 -12.48 14.60 18.87
C GLY A 761 -11.63 15.26 19.97
N TRP A 762 -10.52 14.61 20.36
CA TRP A 762 -9.67 15.07 21.49
C TRP A 762 -9.05 16.45 21.27
N LEU A 763 -8.53 16.71 20.07
CA LEU A 763 -7.95 18.01 19.67
C LEU A 763 -9.00 19.12 19.43
N GLY A 764 -10.28 18.84 19.67
CA GLY A 764 -11.38 19.75 19.35
C GLY A 764 -11.81 19.68 17.89
N ASP A 765 -12.77 20.55 17.57
CA ASP A 765 -13.44 20.61 16.28
C ASP A 765 -12.48 20.87 15.12
N ASP A 766 -12.71 20.17 14.01
CA ASP A 766 -12.07 20.37 12.70
C ASP A 766 -10.54 20.20 12.70
N LYS A 767 -9.98 19.60 13.77
CA LYS A 767 -8.56 19.22 13.88
C LYS A 767 -8.28 17.78 13.45
N HIS A 768 -9.33 16.99 13.23
CA HIS A 768 -9.23 15.63 12.71
C HIS A 768 -9.71 15.60 11.26
N PHE A 769 -9.16 14.70 10.47
CA PHE A 769 -9.70 14.43 9.14
C PHE A 769 -11.03 13.68 9.30
N LEU A 770 -12.12 14.37 8.95
CA LEU A 770 -13.51 13.85 9.02
C LEU A 770 -14.01 13.38 7.66
N GLY A 771 -13.26 13.73 6.62
CA GLY A 771 -13.52 13.29 5.26
C GLY A 771 -13.43 11.78 5.14
N SER A 772 -13.90 11.31 4.01
CA SER A 772 -13.79 9.92 3.69
C SER A 772 -12.39 9.56 3.18
N ASN A 773 -11.76 8.59 3.82
CA ASN A 773 -10.64 7.90 3.23
C ASN A 773 -11.12 6.52 2.77
N GLY A 774 -10.80 6.18 1.52
CA GLY A 774 -10.78 4.78 1.12
C GLY A 774 -9.85 3.98 2.03
N TYR A 775 -10.09 2.68 2.15
CA TYR A 775 -9.05 1.78 2.65
C TYR A 775 -7.79 1.96 1.78
N LEU A 776 -6.61 1.82 2.39
CA LEU A 776 -5.30 1.98 1.75
C LEU A 776 -5.08 0.88 0.70
N GLN A 777 -5.83 0.91 -0.39
CA GLN A 777 -5.52 0.08 -1.54
C GLN A 777 -4.52 0.86 -2.39
N TRP A 778 -3.26 0.78 -2.00
CA TRP A 778 -2.17 1.39 -2.75
C TRP A 778 -2.01 0.67 -4.09
N SER A 779 -2.32 1.35 -5.18
CA SER A 779 -2.10 0.89 -6.56
C SER A 779 -0.92 1.62 -7.22
N GLY A 780 0.10 1.97 -6.44
CA GLY A 780 1.36 2.48 -6.98
C GLY A 780 1.47 4.00 -7.19
N ALA A 781 0.36 4.77 -7.24
CA ALA A 781 0.40 6.24 -7.36
C ALA A 781 -0.84 6.95 -6.75
N PRO A 782 -0.73 8.20 -6.25
CA PRO A 782 -1.83 8.96 -5.64
C PRO A 782 -3.06 9.17 -6.53
N GLU A 783 -2.90 9.22 -7.85
CA GLU A 783 -3.97 9.38 -8.84
C GLU A 783 -4.84 8.13 -9.02
N TYR A 784 -4.43 6.99 -8.45
CA TYR A 784 -5.16 5.72 -8.52
C TYR A 784 -5.68 5.25 -7.16
N THR A 785 -5.65 6.09 -6.12
CA THR A 785 -6.26 5.76 -4.83
C THR A 785 -7.73 5.40 -4.99
N TYR A 786 -8.07 4.18 -4.61
CA TYR A 786 -9.45 3.70 -4.65
C TYR A 786 -10.19 4.09 -3.36
N GLN A 787 -11.20 4.95 -3.48
CA GLN A 787 -12.16 5.17 -2.41
C GLN A 787 -13.10 3.94 -2.32
N ASN A 788 -13.01 3.15 -1.24
CA ASN A 788 -14.16 2.29 -0.89
C ASN A 788 -15.30 3.23 -0.47
N PRO A 789 -16.44 3.19 -1.16
CA PRO A 789 -17.35 4.30 -1.14
C PRO A 789 -18.41 4.26 -0.04
N GLY A 790 -17.98 3.92 1.17
CA GLY A 790 -18.59 4.48 2.40
C GLY A 790 -18.10 5.93 2.63
N ALA A 791 -17.78 6.61 1.54
CA ALA A 791 -16.84 7.72 1.46
C ALA A 791 -17.48 8.98 0.88
N VAL A 792 -18.74 9.22 1.20
CA VAL A 792 -19.38 10.52 0.96
C VAL A 792 -19.32 11.30 2.25
#